data_AF-A0A1R3KWA9-F1
#
_entry.id   AF-A0A1R3KWA9-F1
#
_cell.length_a   1.000
_cell.length_b   1.000
_cell.length_c   1.000
_cell.angle_alpha   90.00
_cell.angle_beta   90.00
_cell.angle_gamma   90.00
#
_symmetry.space_group_name_H-M   'P 1'
#
loop_
_entity.id
_entity.type
_entity.pdbx_description
1 polymer ?
#
loop_
_entity_poly.entity_id
_entity_poly.type
_entity_poly.pdbx_seq_one_letter_code
_entity_poly.pdbx_strand_id
1 'polypeptide(L)'
;MSDEAESSDSKGTTKKDYSTAILERKKAPNRLVVDEAKAINDDNSIVCLHPDTIEKLHLFLGDTILIKGKKRRDTICTVIADDTCDEAKIRMNKVVRSNLRVRLADVVSVHLCPDVKFAKRVHILPIDDTIEGVTGNLFDAFLKPYFHESYRPVRKGDLFLVRGGMRSVEFKIVETDPPEYCIVAPDTEIFCEGEPVRREDENRLDEVGYDDVGGVRKQMAQIRELVELPLRHPQLFKAIGVKPPKGILLYGPPGTGKTLIARAVANETGAFFLCINGPEIMSKMAGESESNLRKAFQEAEKNAPSIIFMDEIDAIAPNREKTHGEVERRIVSQLLTLMDGIKSRAQVIVIGATNRPNSIDPALRRFGRFDREIDIGVPDEIGRLEVLRIHTKNMKLAEDVDLERVAKNTHGHVGADLAALCTEAALQCIREKMDVIDLEDESIDAEILNSMAVTNEHLKTALGMSNPSALRETLVEVPNVSWEDIGGLETVKRELQETVQYPVEHPEMFEKFGMSPSKGVMFMAHQGVGKLFWPKPLPMNAKQTLSVSRVQNYLQCGLERRGSSVGDAGGAADRVLNQLLTEMDGMSAKKTVFIIGATNRPDIIDPALLRPGRLEQLIYIPLPDEESRHQIFKACLRKSPLAKEVDLRALAKYTNGFSGADITEICQRACKYAIRENIEKDIERERRRRDNPEAMEEDAEDDVTEIKAAHFEESMKFARRSVSDADIRKYQAFAKTLQQSRGFGSEFRFAETGSRPAALDSFATSAEGADEDDLYN
;
A
#
# COMPACT_ATOMS: atom_id res chain seq x y z
N MET A 1 -59.19 -15.14 -5.01
CA MET A 1 -58.69 -14.96 -6.38
C MET A 1 -58.89 -13.49 -6.72
N SER A 2 -58.23 -12.49 -6.10
CA SER A 2 -56.82 -12.33 -5.66
C SER A 2 -55.83 -12.50 -6.82
N ASP A 3 -55.56 -11.41 -7.52
CA ASP A 3 -54.38 -11.24 -8.35
C ASP A 3 -53.55 -10.06 -7.83
N GLU A 4 -52.25 -10.23 -7.97
CA GLU A 4 -51.18 -9.76 -7.10
C GLU A 4 -50.76 -8.29 -7.35
N ALA A 5 -50.25 -7.68 -6.29
CA ALA A 5 -49.62 -6.36 -6.31
C ALA A 5 -48.11 -6.52 -6.52
N GLU A 6 -47.60 -6.03 -7.66
CA GLU A 6 -46.17 -5.75 -7.84
C GLU A 6 -45.85 -4.30 -7.43
N SER A 7 -44.83 -4.17 -6.59
CA SER A 7 -44.34 -2.95 -5.96
C SER A 7 -43.66 -2.01 -6.95
N SER A 8 -44.11 -0.75 -7.01
CA SER A 8 -43.50 0.32 -7.79
C SER A 8 -42.21 0.86 -7.16
N ASP A 9 -41.14 0.86 -7.94
CA ASP A 9 -39.85 1.51 -7.68
C ASP A 9 -39.99 2.99 -7.29
N SER A 10 -39.45 3.35 -6.13
CA SER A 10 -39.30 4.73 -5.68
C SER A 10 -38.12 5.42 -6.38
N LYS A 11 -38.33 5.94 -7.59
CA LYS A 11 -37.42 6.93 -8.18
C LYS A 11 -37.61 8.28 -7.49
N GLY A 12 -36.70 8.62 -6.58
CA GLY A 12 -36.59 9.93 -5.97
C GLY A 12 -36.34 11.01 -7.02
N THR A 13 -37.38 11.74 -7.40
CA THR A 13 -37.27 12.95 -8.23
C THR A 13 -36.67 14.07 -7.41
N THR A 14 -35.36 14.31 -7.57
CA THR A 14 -34.73 15.56 -7.13
C THR A 14 -35.29 16.72 -7.96
N LYS A 15 -35.97 17.67 -7.30
CA LYS A 15 -36.41 18.92 -7.91
C LYS A 15 -35.18 19.66 -8.45
N LYS A 16 -35.06 19.80 -9.78
CA LYS A 16 -34.07 20.67 -10.41
C LYS A 16 -34.32 22.12 -10.00
N ASP A 17 -33.33 22.73 -9.36
CA ASP A 17 -33.32 24.14 -9.03
C ASP A 17 -32.92 24.94 -10.28
N TYR A 18 -33.88 25.67 -10.87
CA TYR A 18 -33.68 26.42 -12.11
C TYR A 18 -32.90 27.73 -11.91
N SER A 19 -32.64 28.13 -10.65
CA SER A 19 -31.97 29.39 -10.33
C SER A 19 -30.47 29.39 -10.64
N THR A 20 -29.83 28.20 -10.73
CA THR A 20 -28.40 28.01 -11.04
C THR A 20 -28.14 27.50 -12.46
N ALA A 21 -29.18 27.30 -13.28
CA ALA A 21 -29.07 26.76 -14.64
C ALA A 21 -28.20 27.62 -15.60
N ILE A 22 -28.04 28.92 -15.32
CA ILE A 22 -27.14 29.82 -16.06
C ILE A 22 -25.64 29.55 -15.75
N LEU A 23 -25.35 28.98 -14.58
CA LEU A 23 -23.99 28.60 -14.15
C LEU A 23 -23.62 27.19 -14.60
N GLU A 24 -24.61 26.34 -14.87
CA GLU A 24 -24.44 25.05 -15.55
C GLU A 24 -24.17 25.27 -17.04
N ARG A 25 -22.97 25.75 -17.38
CA ARG A 25 -22.46 25.59 -18.75
C ARG A 25 -22.50 24.09 -19.05
N LYS A 26 -23.41 23.66 -19.93
CA LYS A 26 -23.40 22.32 -20.53
C LYS A 26 -21.99 22.04 -21.04
N LYS A 27 -21.18 21.33 -20.26
CA LYS A 27 -19.88 20.86 -20.72
C LYS A 27 -20.19 19.89 -21.85
N ALA A 28 -19.67 20.19 -23.04
CA ALA A 28 -19.84 19.30 -24.18
C ALA A 28 -19.30 17.92 -23.79
N PRO A 29 -20.02 16.82 -24.13
CA PRO A 29 -19.69 15.48 -23.65
C PRO A 29 -18.29 15.02 -24.09
N ASN A 30 -17.79 15.61 -25.17
CA ASN A 30 -16.47 15.35 -25.71
C ASN A 30 -15.31 16.05 -24.98
N ARG A 31 -15.58 16.81 -23.90
CA ARG A 31 -14.55 17.48 -23.10
C ARG A 31 -14.26 16.68 -21.84
N LEU A 32 -13.11 16.02 -21.82
CA LEU A 32 -12.68 15.14 -20.74
C LEU A 32 -11.46 15.70 -20.02
N VAL A 33 -11.33 15.36 -18.75
CA VAL A 33 -10.21 15.73 -17.89
C VAL A 33 -9.13 14.66 -17.97
N VAL A 34 -7.89 15.05 -18.24
CA VAL A 34 -6.76 14.15 -18.34
C VAL A 34 -6.45 13.55 -16.97
N ASP A 35 -6.35 12.22 -16.92
CA ASP A 35 -5.96 11.44 -15.75
C ASP A 35 -4.84 10.46 -16.09
N GLU A 36 -4.24 9.89 -15.06
CA GLU A 36 -3.07 9.03 -15.17
C GLU A 36 -3.43 7.62 -15.69
N ALA A 37 -2.61 7.10 -16.61
CA ALA A 37 -2.73 5.72 -17.06
C ALA A 37 -2.29 4.75 -15.96
N LYS A 38 -2.96 3.60 -15.84
CA LYS A 38 -2.52 2.53 -14.95
C LYS A 38 -1.29 1.84 -15.52
N ALA A 39 -0.38 1.40 -14.64
CA ALA A 39 0.84 0.66 -15.02
C ALA A 39 0.59 -0.60 -15.87
N ILE A 40 -0.62 -1.17 -15.85
CA ILE A 40 -1.00 -2.35 -16.65
C ILE A 40 -1.21 -1.97 -18.13
N ASN A 41 -1.62 -0.73 -18.43
CA ASN A 41 -1.93 -0.23 -19.77
C ASN A 41 -1.04 0.99 -20.11
N ASP A 42 0.29 0.85 -19.98
CA ASP A 42 1.29 1.89 -20.26
C ASP A 42 1.63 2.04 -21.76
N ASP A 43 0.70 1.68 -22.65
CA ASP A 43 0.95 1.73 -24.09
C ASP A 43 0.88 3.17 -24.61
N ASN A 44 1.81 3.54 -25.50
CA ASN A 44 1.94 4.90 -26.04
C ASN A 44 0.79 5.32 -26.96
N SER A 45 0.05 4.38 -27.53
CA SER A 45 -0.99 4.61 -28.53
C SER A 45 -2.40 4.38 -28.00
N ILE A 46 -2.55 4.06 -26.70
CA ILE A 46 -3.83 3.69 -26.09
C ILE A 46 -4.28 4.76 -25.11
N VAL A 47 -5.59 5.03 -25.10
CA VAL A 47 -6.23 5.78 -24.03
C VAL A 47 -7.46 5.05 -23.51
N CYS A 48 -7.72 5.17 -22.21
CA CYS A 48 -8.84 4.49 -21.57
C CYS A 48 -9.95 5.48 -21.21
N LEU A 49 -11.19 5.08 -21.48
CA LEU A 49 -12.43 5.81 -21.16
C LEU A 49 -13.38 4.92 -20.38
N HIS A 50 -14.28 5.54 -19.60
CA HIS A 50 -15.39 4.81 -18.98
C HIS A 50 -16.35 4.26 -20.07
N PRO A 51 -16.91 3.04 -19.92
CA PRO A 51 -17.87 2.47 -20.86
C PRO A 51 -19.03 3.43 -21.21
N ASP A 52 -19.64 4.07 -20.21
CA ASP A 52 -20.74 5.01 -20.45
C ASP A 52 -20.30 6.25 -21.25
N THR A 53 -19.03 6.66 -21.12
CA THR A 53 -18.48 7.78 -21.89
C THR A 53 -18.24 7.39 -23.34
N ILE A 54 -17.82 6.14 -23.59
CA ILE A 54 -17.68 5.55 -24.93
C ILE A 54 -19.06 5.55 -25.62
N GLU A 55 -20.10 5.08 -24.93
CA GLU A 55 -21.48 5.08 -25.46
C GLU A 55 -21.99 6.50 -25.74
N LYS A 56 -21.78 7.45 -24.80
CA LYS A 56 -22.17 8.86 -24.96
C LYS A 56 -21.49 9.55 -26.14
N LEU A 57 -20.28 9.13 -26.48
CA LEU A 57 -19.51 9.66 -27.61
C LEU A 57 -19.74 8.88 -28.91
N HIS A 58 -20.59 7.83 -28.88
CA HIS A 58 -20.83 6.93 -30.00
C HIS A 58 -19.53 6.31 -30.56
N LEU A 59 -18.66 5.89 -29.65
CA LEU A 59 -17.41 5.18 -29.96
C LEU A 59 -17.60 3.68 -29.73
N PHE A 60 -16.81 2.85 -30.40
CA PHE A 60 -16.65 1.43 -30.13
C PHE A 60 -15.26 1.12 -29.57
N LEU A 61 -15.13 -0.04 -28.91
CA LEU A 61 -13.84 -0.55 -28.45
C LEU A 61 -12.91 -0.78 -29.64
N GLY A 62 -11.71 -0.21 -29.58
CA GLY A 62 -10.73 -0.29 -30.67
C GLY A 62 -10.85 0.82 -31.71
N ASP A 63 -11.81 1.74 -31.59
CA ASP A 63 -11.90 2.89 -32.50
C ASP A 63 -10.67 3.81 -32.35
N THR A 64 -10.26 4.39 -33.47
CA THR A 64 -9.24 5.44 -33.47
C THR A 64 -9.91 6.80 -33.24
N ILE A 65 -9.38 7.53 -32.26
CA ILE A 65 -9.89 8.85 -31.88
C ILE A 65 -8.82 9.92 -32.07
N LEU A 66 -9.27 11.12 -32.44
CA LEU A 66 -8.47 12.33 -32.50
C LEU A 66 -8.65 13.10 -31.19
N ILE A 67 -7.54 13.28 -30.47
CA ILE A 67 -7.51 14.03 -29.20
C ILE A 67 -6.88 15.38 -29.48
N LYS A 68 -7.56 16.47 -29.12
CA LYS A 68 -7.02 17.83 -29.23
C LYS A 68 -6.68 18.38 -27.85
N GLY A 69 -5.44 18.84 -27.73
CA GLY A 69 -4.84 19.37 -26.51
C GLY A 69 -4.64 20.89 -26.55
N LYS A 70 -3.57 21.35 -25.89
CA LYS A 70 -3.20 22.77 -25.82
C LYS A 70 -2.26 23.14 -26.96
N LYS A 71 -1.98 24.45 -27.11
CA LYS A 71 -1.06 24.99 -28.14
C LYS A 71 -1.37 24.50 -29.57
N ARG A 72 -2.64 24.19 -29.86
CA ARG A 72 -3.11 23.62 -31.14
C ARG A 72 -2.40 22.31 -31.52
N ARG A 73 -1.98 21.53 -30.53
CA ARG A 73 -1.47 20.17 -30.70
C ARG A 73 -2.60 19.17 -30.54
N ASP A 74 -2.55 18.12 -31.32
CA ASP A 74 -3.50 17.03 -31.37
C ASP A 74 -2.77 15.74 -31.78
N THR A 75 -3.28 14.59 -31.37
CA THR A 75 -2.70 13.25 -31.63
C THR A 75 -3.83 12.25 -31.86
N ILE A 76 -3.49 11.08 -32.40
CA ILE A 76 -4.43 9.98 -32.60
C ILE A 76 -4.09 8.79 -31.70
N CYS A 77 -5.10 8.19 -31.09
CA CYS A 77 -4.94 7.05 -30.19
C CYS A 77 -6.11 6.08 -30.36
N THR A 78 -5.90 4.83 -29.94
CA THR A 78 -6.94 3.79 -29.88
C THR A 78 -7.64 3.83 -28.53
N VAL A 79 -8.97 3.72 -28.53
CA VAL A 79 -9.77 3.74 -27.30
C VAL A 79 -10.02 2.35 -26.73
N ILE A 80 -9.86 2.21 -25.41
CA ILE A 80 -10.22 1.02 -24.64
C ILE A 80 -11.14 1.40 -23.47
N ALA A 81 -12.01 0.49 -23.04
CA ALA A 81 -12.85 0.68 -21.85
C ALA A 81 -12.09 0.36 -20.55
N ASP A 82 -12.31 1.20 -19.54
CA ASP A 82 -11.86 0.99 -18.17
C ASP A 82 -12.98 1.41 -17.21
N ASP A 83 -13.56 0.44 -16.52
CA ASP A 83 -14.66 0.59 -15.55
C ASP A 83 -14.24 1.37 -14.29
N THR A 84 -12.94 1.39 -13.99
CA THR A 84 -12.42 2.15 -12.85
C THR A 84 -12.10 3.61 -13.19
N CYS A 85 -12.28 4.04 -14.44
CA CYS A 85 -12.09 5.42 -14.86
C CYS A 85 -13.35 6.24 -14.58
N ASP A 86 -13.22 7.44 -14.02
CA ASP A 86 -14.38 8.32 -13.86
C ASP A 86 -14.92 8.74 -15.23
N GLU A 87 -16.25 8.85 -15.38
CA GLU A 87 -16.91 9.22 -16.65
C GLU A 87 -16.38 10.53 -17.27
N ALA A 88 -16.03 11.50 -16.42
CA ALA A 88 -15.57 12.83 -16.87
C ALA A 88 -14.07 12.86 -17.23
N LYS A 89 -13.37 11.72 -17.15
CA LYS A 89 -11.92 11.63 -17.30
C LYS A 89 -11.49 10.77 -18.49
N ILE A 90 -10.26 10.97 -18.92
CA ILE A 90 -9.56 10.18 -19.93
C ILE A 90 -8.17 9.84 -19.41
N ARG A 91 -7.86 8.54 -19.37
CA ARG A 91 -6.54 8.06 -18.93
C ARG A 91 -5.60 7.95 -20.12
N MET A 92 -4.43 8.57 -20.01
CA MET A 92 -3.42 8.54 -21.06
C MET A 92 -2.01 8.58 -20.49
N ASN A 93 -1.08 7.89 -21.16
CA ASN A 93 0.32 7.85 -20.78
C ASN A 93 1.01 9.22 -20.98
N LYS A 94 2.13 9.44 -20.30
CA LYS A 94 3.01 10.61 -20.39
C LYS A 94 3.40 10.96 -21.82
N VAL A 95 3.63 9.98 -22.68
CA VAL A 95 3.91 10.18 -24.12
C VAL A 95 2.78 10.96 -24.79
N VAL A 96 1.54 10.49 -24.64
CA VAL A 96 0.33 11.15 -25.19
C VAL A 96 0.16 12.55 -24.58
N ARG A 97 0.35 12.71 -23.26
CA ARG A 97 0.27 14.02 -22.58
C ARG A 97 1.30 15.01 -23.14
N SER A 98 2.53 14.55 -23.37
CA SER A 98 3.63 15.37 -23.89
C SER A 98 3.36 15.85 -25.32
N ASN A 99 2.90 14.96 -26.21
CA ASN A 99 2.53 15.32 -27.60
C ASN A 99 1.41 16.37 -27.63
N LEU A 100 0.40 16.22 -26.76
CA LEU A 100 -0.72 17.14 -26.62
C LEU A 100 -0.40 18.44 -25.87
N ARG A 101 0.79 18.56 -25.28
CA ARG A 101 1.20 19.67 -24.40
C ARG A 101 0.22 19.91 -23.26
N VAL A 102 -0.30 18.83 -22.69
CA VAL A 102 -1.21 18.84 -21.53
C VAL A 102 -0.52 18.23 -20.32
N ARG A 103 -1.06 18.53 -19.14
CA ARG A 103 -0.70 17.91 -17.86
C ARG A 103 -1.91 17.22 -17.26
N LEU A 104 -1.73 16.46 -16.19
CA LEU A 104 -2.85 15.91 -15.43
C LEU A 104 -3.84 17.01 -15.02
N ALA A 105 -5.11 16.65 -14.98
CA ALA A 105 -6.24 17.54 -14.77
C ALA A 105 -6.48 18.64 -15.84
N ASP A 106 -5.71 18.70 -16.93
CA ASP A 106 -6.08 19.53 -18.08
C ASP A 106 -7.30 18.98 -18.80
N VAL A 107 -7.99 19.83 -19.56
CA VAL A 107 -9.15 19.43 -20.37
C VAL A 107 -8.71 19.24 -21.82
N VAL A 108 -9.04 18.08 -22.38
CA VAL A 108 -8.87 17.76 -23.80
C VAL A 108 -10.23 17.58 -24.47
N SER A 109 -10.27 17.67 -25.80
CA SER A 109 -11.46 17.32 -26.58
C SER A 109 -11.22 16.08 -27.42
N VAL A 110 -12.13 15.12 -27.33
CA VAL A 110 -12.07 13.82 -28.02
C VAL A 110 -13.04 13.80 -29.21
N HIS A 111 -12.60 13.30 -30.34
CA HIS A 111 -13.42 13.16 -31.55
C HIS A 111 -13.16 11.81 -32.21
N LEU A 112 -14.21 11.16 -32.73
CA LEU A 112 -14.05 9.97 -33.56
C LEU A 112 -13.27 10.31 -34.84
N CYS A 113 -12.33 9.46 -35.23
CA CYS A 113 -11.55 9.60 -36.46
C CYS A 113 -11.68 8.31 -37.29
N PRO A 114 -12.75 8.16 -38.10
CA PRO A 114 -13.00 6.92 -38.83
C PRO A 114 -12.12 6.77 -40.09
N ASP A 115 -11.60 7.87 -40.63
CA ASP A 115 -10.93 7.91 -41.94
C ASP A 115 -9.41 7.70 -41.86
N VAL A 116 -8.91 6.95 -40.86
CA VAL A 116 -7.48 6.70 -40.72
C VAL A 116 -7.05 5.58 -41.66
N LYS A 117 -6.17 5.93 -42.62
CA LYS A 117 -5.66 5.01 -43.64
C LYS A 117 -4.42 4.28 -43.13
N PHE A 118 -4.19 3.08 -43.67
CA PHE A 118 -2.92 2.38 -43.49
C PHE A 118 -1.78 3.16 -44.14
N ALA A 119 -0.66 3.20 -43.44
CA ALA A 119 0.55 3.87 -43.88
C ALA A 119 1.22 3.06 -44.99
N LYS A 120 1.62 3.73 -46.06
CA LYS A 120 2.53 3.17 -47.06
C LYS A 120 3.97 3.32 -46.60
N ARG A 121 4.31 4.51 -46.09
CA ARG A 121 5.66 4.87 -45.66
C ARG A 121 5.62 5.73 -44.41
N VAL A 122 6.53 5.46 -43.47
CA VAL A 122 6.73 6.29 -42.28
C VAL A 122 8.22 6.55 -42.11
N HIS A 123 8.60 7.82 -41.96
CA HIS A 123 9.97 8.23 -41.66
C HIS A 123 10.09 8.60 -40.19
N ILE A 124 10.96 7.88 -39.49
CA ILE A 124 11.14 7.95 -38.05
C ILE A 124 12.62 8.19 -37.77
N LEU A 125 12.94 9.20 -36.97
CA LEU A 125 14.31 9.48 -36.57
C LEU A 125 14.45 9.48 -35.05
N PRO A 126 15.56 8.98 -34.51
CA PRO A 126 15.84 9.05 -33.07
C PRO A 126 16.17 10.47 -32.63
N ILE A 127 15.99 10.76 -31.33
CA ILE A 127 16.51 11.97 -30.69
C ILE A 127 17.97 11.76 -30.29
N ASP A 128 18.82 12.73 -30.63
CA ASP A 128 20.28 12.68 -30.44
C ASP A 128 20.70 12.33 -29.01
N ASP A 129 20.09 12.96 -28.01
CA ASP A 129 20.42 12.77 -26.58
C ASP A 129 19.97 11.42 -25.99
N THR A 130 19.25 10.58 -26.76
CA THR A 130 18.79 9.25 -26.33
C THR A 130 19.54 8.09 -26.99
N ILE A 131 20.42 8.39 -27.94
CA ILE A 131 21.18 7.38 -28.69
C ILE A 131 22.68 7.42 -28.41
N GLU A 132 23.14 8.24 -27.47
CA GLU A 132 24.55 8.25 -27.06
C GLU A 132 24.99 6.85 -26.58
N GLY A 133 26.03 6.29 -27.20
CA GLY A 133 26.53 4.93 -26.92
C GLY A 133 25.74 3.79 -27.57
N VAL A 134 24.79 4.10 -28.45
CA VAL A 134 24.03 3.10 -29.23
C VAL A 134 24.60 2.98 -30.64
N THR A 135 25.14 1.81 -30.99
CA THR A 135 25.53 1.48 -32.36
C THR A 135 24.69 0.31 -32.88
N GLY A 136 24.61 0.16 -34.21
CA GLY A 136 23.86 -0.91 -34.88
C GLY A 136 22.51 -0.47 -35.47
N ASN A 137 21.73 -1.45 -35.95
CA ASN A 137 20.46 -1.19 -36.64
C ASN A 137 19.33 -0.89 -35.64
N LEU A 138 19.04 0.40 -35.42
CA LEU A 138 17.95 0.87 -34.57
C LEU A 138 16.58 0.33 -35.00
N PHE A 139 16.40 0.04 -36.30
CA PHE A 139 15.16 -0.49 -36.81
C PHE A 139 14.85 -1.88 -36.25
N ASP A 140 15.79 -2.83 -36.37
CA ASP A 140 15.57 -4.20 -35.91
C ASP A 140 15.52 -4.29 -34.37
N ALA A 141 16.29 -3.45 -33.67
CA ALA A 141 16.37 -3.47 -32.22
C ALA A 141 15.15 -2.85 -31.52
N PHE A 142 14.61 -1.74 -32.05
CA PHE A 142 13.56 -0.97 -31.38
C PHE A 142 12.27 -0.90 -32.19
N LEU A 143 12.33 -0.43 -33.43
CA LEU A 143 11.13 -0.09 -34.20
C LEU A 143 10.36 -1.33 -34.66
N LYS A 144 11.05 -2.37 -35.10
CA LYS A 144 10.43 -3.60 -35.61
C LYS A 144 9.62 -4.33 -34.53
N PRO A 145 10.16 -4.64 -33.32
CA PRO A 145 9.34 -5.19 -32.23
C PRO A 145 8.19 -4.26 -31.82
N TYR A 146 8.41 -2.94 -31.85
CA TYR A 146 7.41 -1.97 -31.42
C TYR A 146 6.18 -1.93 -32.34
N PHE A 147 6.39 -2.04 -33.66
CA PHE A 147 5.30 -1.99 -34.64
C PHE A 147 4.77 -3.37 -35.05
N HIS A 148 5.44 -4.46 -34.69
CA HIS A 148 5.04 -5.82 -35.06
C HIS A 148 3.59 -6.15 -34.63
N GLU A 149 2.72 -6.42 -35.62
CA GLU A 149 1.31 -6.81 -35.46
C GLU A 149 0.45 -5.91 -34.56
N SER A 150 0.89 -4.67 -34.34
CA SER A 150 0.31 -3.78 -33.33
C SER A 150 -0.71 -2.78 -33.88
N TYR A 151 -0.77 -2.61 -35.20
CA TYR A 151 -1.68 -1.69 -35.90
C TYR A 151 -1.72 -0.29 -35.25
N ARG A 152 -0.55 0.26 -34.90
CA ARG A 152 -0.46 1.47 -34.09
C ARG A 152 -0.84 2.73 -34.88
N PRO A 153 -1.77 3.56 -34.38
CA PRO A 153 -2.01 4.89 -34.92
C PRO A 153 -0.81 5.80 -34.63
N VAL A 154 -0.34 6.51 -35.65
CA VAL A 154 0.79 7.44 -35.59
C VAL A 154 0.48 8.76 -36.29
N ARG A 155 1.09 9.85 -35.82
CA ARG A 155 0.91 11.19 -36.38
C ARG A 155 2.25 11.85 -36.67
N LYS A 156 2.32 12.57 -37.78
CA LYS A 156 3.46 13.43 -38.12
C LYS A 156 3.74 14.44 -37.00
N GLY A 157 4.98 14.43 -36.52
CA GLY A 157 5.49 15.33 -35.48
C GLY A 157 5.35 14.80 -34.05
N ASP A 158 4.72 13.64 -33.85
CA ASP A 158 4.63 13.02 -32.52
C ASP A 158 5.97 12.38 -32.10
N LEU A 159 6.22 12.43 -30.80
CA LEU A 159 7.30 11.71 -30.14
C LEU A 159 6.76 10.45 -29.48
N PHE A 160 7.52 9.37 -29.51
CA PHE A 160 7.19 8.16 -28.77
C PHE A 160 8.45 7.51 -28.20
N LEU A 161 8.27 6.80 -27.09
CA LEU A 161 9.35 6.17 -26.33
C LEU A 161 9.30 4.67 -26.58
N VAL A 162 10.41 4.10 -27.06
CA VAL A 162 10.56 2.64 -27.22
C VAL A 162 11.58 2.13 -26.23
N ARG A 163 11.25 1.03 -25.54
CA ARG A 163 12.12 0.37 -24.58
C ARG A 163 12.68 -0.90 -25.20
N GLY A 164 13.99 -1.11 -25.09
CA GLY A 164 14.69 -2.26 -25.67
C GLY A 164 16.16 -2.29 -25.25
N GLY A 165 16.72 -3.49 -25.06
CA GLY A 165 18.14 -3.65 -24.70
C GLY A 165 18.57 -2.93 -23.42
N MET A 166 17.77 -3.01 -22.35
CA MET A 166 18.02 -2.34 -21.05
C MET A 166 18.02 -0.80 -21.07
N ARG A 167 17.59 -0.18 -22.17
CA ARG A 167 17.50 1.28 -22.34
C ARG A 167 16.18 1.72 -22.97
N SER A 168 15.94 3.03 -22.98
CA SER A 168 14.79 3.64 -23.64
C SER A 168 15.27 4.70 -24.64
N VAL A 169 14.77 4.63 -25.87
CA VAL A 169 15.13 5.54 -26.97
C VAL A 169 13.88 6.31 -27.39
N GLU A 170 14.02 7.63 -27.58
CA GLU A 170 12.95 8.49 -28.08
C GLU A 170 13.04 8.61 -29.60
N PHE A 171 11.88 8.47 -30.25
CA PHE A 171 11.76 8.59 -31.69
C PHE A 171 10.74 9.68 -32.05
N LYS A 172 11.04 10.42 -33.11
CA LYS A 172 10.14 11.43 -33.70
C LYS A 172 9.66 10.95 -35.06
N ILE A 173 8.34 11.04 -35.28
CA ILE A 173 7.74 10.79 -36.58
C ILE A 173 7.95 12.04 -37.43
N VAL A 174 8.88 11.98 -38.37
CA VAL A 174 9.25 13.12 -39.22
C VAL A 174 8.25 13.27 -40.35
N GLU A 175 7.87 12.16 -40.97
CA GLU A 175 6.96 12.15 -42.12
C GLU A 175 6.12 10.87 -42.19
N THR A 176 4.92 10.99 -42.74
CA THR A 176 3.96 9.91 -42.94
C THR A 176 3.34 9.99 -44.34
N ASP A 177 3.10 8.86 -44.98
CA ASP A 177 2.27 8.71 -46.16
C ASP A 177 1.17 7.69 -45.89
N PRO A 178 -0.12 8.07 -45.77
CA PRO A 178 -0.69 9.40 -46.03
C PRO A 178 -0.26 10.54 -45.07
N PRO A 179 -0.38 11.82 -45.49
CA PRO A 179 0.06 12.95 -44.68
C PRO A 179 -0.81 13.14 -43.42
N GLU A 180 -0.22 13.79 -42.41
CA GLU A 180 -0.78 14.09 -41.08
C GLU A 180 -0.84 12.90 -40.12
N TYR A 181 -1.58 11.84 -40.42
CA TYR A 181 -1.74 10.68 -39.54
C TYR A 181 -2.14 9.41 -40.30
N CYS A 182 -1.73 8.26 -39.79
CA CYS A 182 -1.93 6.95 -40.42
C CYS A 182 -1.81 5.82 -39.39
N ILE A 183 -2.20 4.59 -39.78
CA ILE A 183 -1.98 3.38 -38.98
C ILE A 183 -0.80 2.62 -39.57
N VAL A 184 0.18 2.28 -38.74
CA VAL A 184 1.30 1.42 -39.14
C VAL A 184 0.82 -0.03 -39.17
N ALA A 185 0.76 -0.61 -40.37
CA ALA A 185 0.40 -1.99 -40.61
C ALA A 185 1.65 -2.83 -40.93
N PRO A 186 1.57 -4.18 -40.90
CA PRO A 186 2.74 -5.04 -41.18
C PRO A 186 3.38 -4.83 -42.56
N ASP A 187 2.64 -4.28 -43.52
CA ASP A 187 3.07 -3.96 -44.89
C ASP A 187 3.65 -2.54 -45.06
N THR A 188 3.63 -1.72 -44.00
CA THR A 188 4.16 -0.34 -44.03
C THR A 188 5.70 -0.34 -44.11
N GLU A 189 6.25 0.43 -45.05
CA GLU A 189 7.71 0.67 -45.13
C GLU A 189 8.14 1.70 -44.07
N ILE A 190 9.01 1.30 -43.15
CA ILE A 190 9.53 2.18 -42.08
C ILE A 190 10.97 2.58 -42.42
N PHE A 191 11.22 3.88 -42.57
CA PHE A 191 12.54 4.44 -42.82
C PHE A 191 13.13 5.01 -41.52
N CYS A 192 14.34 4.58 -41.17
CA CYS A 192 15.08 5.04 -39.98
C CYS A 192 16.44 5.68 -40.32
N GLU A 193 16.69 5.96 -41.60
CA GLU A 193 17.95 6.55 -42.07
C GLU A 193 17.90 8.09 -42.01
N GLY A 194 18.95 8.69 -41.45
CA GLY A 194 19.11 10.15 -41.37
C GLY A 194 19.93 10.59 -40.16
N GLU A 195 20.24 11.88 -40.09
CA GLU A 195 20.86 12.48 -38.89
C GLU A 195 19.84 12.51 -37.73
N PRO A 196 20.27 12.17 -36.50
CA PRO A 196 19.43 12.26 -35.31
C PRO A 196 18.84 13.66 -35.13
N VAL A 197 17.59 13.73 -34.67
CA VAL A 197 16.90 15.00 -34.47
C VAL A 197 17.34 15.60 -33.15
N ARG A 198 17.76 16.87 -33.18
CA ARG A 198 18.04 17.62 -31.95
C ARG A 198 16.74 17.96 -31.22
N ARG A 199 16.74 17.76 -29.91
CA ARG A 199 15.60 18.12 -29.04
C ARG A 199 15.36 19.64 -29.08
N GLU A 200 14.13 20.07 -29.35
CA GLU A 200 13.70 21.48 -29.24
C GLU A 200 13.32 21.81 -27.78
N ASP A 201 12.54 22.89 -27.52
CA ASP A 201 11.97 23.26 -26.19
C ASP A 201 10.97 22.20 -25.61
N GLU A 202 11.18 20.92 -25.92
CA GLU A 202 10.35 19.79 -25.53
C GLU A 202 10.98 19.08 -24.32
N ASN A 203 10.20 18.89 -23.26
CA ASN A 203 10.68 18.18 -22.07
C ASN A 203 11.11 16.76 -22.39
N ARG A 204 12.08 16.28 -21.61
CA ARG A 204 12.60 14.92 -21.67
C ARG A 204 11.53 13.91 -21.24
N LEU A 205 11.24 12.91 -22.09
CA LEU A 205 10.22 11.90 -21.75
C LEU A 205 10.70 10.98 -20.62
N ASP A 206 12.02 10.88 -20.42
CA ASP A 206 12.69 10.19 -19.31
C ASP A 206 12.77 11.00 -18.00
N GLU A 207 12.23 12.23 -17.95
CA GLU A 207 12.13 12.96 -16.69
C GLU A 207 11.26 12.20 -15.66
N VAL A 208 11.64 12.23 -14.39
CA VAL A 208 10.88 11.54 -13.34
C VAL A 208 9.42 12.06 -13.29
N GLY A 209 8.45 11.16 -13.40
CA GLY A 209 7.00 11.40 -13.30
C GLY A 209 6.34 10.65 -12.14
N TYR A 210 5.01 10.71 -12.05
CA TYR A 210 4.25 9.91 -11.07
C TYR A 210 4.29 8.42 -11.38
N ASP A 211 4.43 8.08 -12.65
CA ASP A 211 4.62 6.75 -13.20
C ASP A 211 5.93 6.07 -12.75
N ASP A 212 6.88 6.85 -12.24
CA ASP A 212 8.15 6.37 -11.67
C ASP A 212 8.12 6.23 -10.13
N VAL A 213 6.96 6.50 -9.50
CA VAL A 213 6.79 6.42 -8.04
C VAL A 213 5.85 5.25 -7.67
N GLY A 214 6.40 4.20 -7.06
CA GLY A 214 5.64 3.02 -6.60
C GLY A 214 5.37 3.00 -5.10
N GLY A 215 4.25 2.37 -4.68
CA GLY A 215 3.99 1.98 -3.30
C GLY A 215 3.56 3.07 -2.31
N VAL A 216 3.36 4.30 -2.77
CA VAL A 216 2.98 5.46 -1.92
C VAL A 216 1.72 6.17 -2.42
N ARG A 217 0.74 5.42 -2.94
CA ARG A 217 -0.47 5.97 -3.57
C ARG A 217 -1.26 6.95 -2.70
N LYS A 218 -1.44 6.62 -1.40
CA LYS A 218 -2.21 7.45 -0.45
C LYS A 218 -1.50 8.78 -0.18
N GLN A 219 -0.20 8.72 0.06
CA GLN A 219 0.67 9.87 0.30
C GLN A 219 0.72 10.74 -0.96
N MET A 220 0.86 10.13 -2.14
CA MET A 220 0.88 10.84 -3.41
C MET A 220 -0.43 11.60 -3.64
N ALA A 221 -1.59 10.98 -3.38
CA ALA A 221 -2.88 11.67 -3.50
C ALA A 221 -2.97 12.93 -2.61
N GLN A 222 -2.48 12.85 -1.37
CA GLN A 222 -2.42 14.01 -0.47
C GLN A 222 -1.47 15.10 -0.98
N ILE A 223 -0.29 14.73 -1.47
CA ILE A 223 0.67 15.69 -2.03
C ILE A 223 0.08 16.37 -3.26
N ARG A 224 -0.55 15.60 -4.15
CA ARG A 224 -1.23 16.13 -5.35
C ARG A 224 -2.30 17.14 -4.96
N GLU A 225 -3.14 16.84 -3.98
CA GLU A 225 -4.14 17.79 -3.48
C GLU A 225 -3.49 19.08 -2.94
N LEU A 226 -2.46 18.95 -2.10
CA LEU A 226 -1.83 20.08 -1.44
C LEU A 226 -1.01 20.96 -2.39
N VAL A 227 -0.47 20.39 -3.47
CA VAL A 227 0.43 21.08 -4.42
C VAL A 227 -0.27 21.47 -5.72
N GLU A 228 -1.03 20.57 -6.34
CA GLU A 228 -1.64 20.84 -7.65
C GLU A 228 -2.74 21.89 -7.55
N LEU A 229 -3.60 21.85 -6.52
CA LEU A 229 -4.72 22.78 -6.38
C LEU A 229 -4.24 24.26 -6.27
N PRO A 230 -3.28 24.62 -5.39
CA PRO A 230 -2.82 26.00 -5.31
C PRO A 230 -2.09 26.49 -6.57
N LEU A 231 -1.29 25.64 -7.20
CA LEU A 231 -0.50 26.02 -8.39
C LEU A 231 -1.36 26.14 -9.64
N ARG A 232 -2.38 25.29 -9.80
CA ARG A 232 -3.22 25.22 -11.00
C ARG A 232 -4.44 26.13 -10.91
N HIS A 233 -5.03 26.26 -9.72
CA HIS A 233 -6.27 27.01 -9.50
C HIS A 233 -6.15 28.07 -8.38
N PRO A 234 -5.21 29.03 -8.48
CA PRO A 234 -5.01 30.04 -7.43
C PRO A 234 -6.24 30.92 -7.17
N GLN A 235 -7.13 31.05 -8.17
CA GLN A 235 -8.37 31.83 -8.05
C GLN A 235 -9.36 31.21 -7.05
N LEU A 236 -9.36 29.89 -6.89
CA LEU A 236 -10.26 29.18 -5.97
C LEU A 236 -9.96 29.57 -4.51
N PHE A 237 -8.68 29.58 -4.13
CA PHE A 237 -8.25 30.03 -2.81
C PHE A 237 -8.54 31.51 -2.57
N LYS A 238 -8.40 32.35 -3.61
CA LYS A 238 -8.74 33.77 -3.53
C LYS A 238 -10.22 34.01 -3.30
N ALA A 239 -11.10 33.22 -3.93
CA ALA A 239 -12.54 33.35 -3.81
C ALA A 239 -13.07 32.84 -2.46
N ILE A 240 -12.53 31.71 -1.98
CA ILE A 240 -12.93 31.11 -0.70
C ILE A 240 -12.33 31.87 0.50
N GLY A 241 -11.25 32.64 0.29
CA GLY A 241 -10.59 33.40 1.35
C GLY A 241 -9.71 32.54 2.28
N VAL A 242 -9.40 31.31 1.86
CA VAL A 242 -8.51 30.39 2.59
C VAL A 242 -7.10 30.51 2.04
N LYS A 243 -6.11 30.55 2.94
CA LYS A 243 -4.70 30.57 2.57
C LYS A 243 -4.27 29.17 2.14
N PRO A 244 -3.59 29.01 0.98
CA PRO A 244 -3.04 27.72 0.59
C PRO A 244 -1.93 27.30 1.58
N PRO A 245 -1.65 25.98 1.69
CA PRO A 245 -0.53 25.48 2.48
C PRO A 245 0.77 26.05 1.91
N LYS A 246 1.71 26.40 2.79
CA LYS A 246 3.00 26.98 2.39
C LYS A 246 4.13 25.96 2.42
N GLY A 247 4.05 25.00 3.33
CA GLY A 247 5.12 24.04 3.57
C GLY A 247 4.60 22.63 3.80
N ILE A 248 5.19 21.67 3.09
CA ILE A 248 4.94 20.24 3.27
C ILE A 248 6.23 19.61 3.79
N LEU A 249 6.16 18.89 4.90
CA LEU A 249 7.28 18.12 5.44
C LEU A 249 7.06 16.63 5.14
N LEU A 250 7.90 16.08 4.27
CA LEU A 250 8.01 14.65 4.01
C LEU A 250 8.96 14.03 5.03
N TYR A 251 8.49 13.04 5.78
CA TYR A 251 9.34 12.29 6.69
C TYR A 251 9.20 10.79 6.49
N GLY A 252 10.21 10.04 6.88
CA GLY A 252 10.21 8.58 6.77
C GLY A 252 11.63 8.05 6.57
N PRO A 253 11.79 6.73 6.46
CA PRO A 253 13.10 6.09 6.45
C PRO A 253 13.94 6.52 5.24
N PRO A 254 15.28 6.44 5.31
CA PRO A 254 16.11 6.67 4.12
C PRO A 254 15.76 5.65 3.03
N GLY A 255 15.80 6.08 1.76
CA GLY A 255 15.54 5.19 0.62
C GLY A 255 14.07 4.95 0.28
N THR A 256 13.10 5.61 0.93
CA THR A 256 11.67 5.54 0.56
C THR A 256 11.25 6.47 -0.59
N GLY A 257 12.19 7.22 -1.18
CA GLY A 257 11.92 8.01 -2.38
C GLY A 257 11.40 9.44 -2.14
N LYS A 258 11.60 10.04 -0.96
CA LYS A 258 11.18 11.43 -0.65
C LYS A 258 11.64 12.46 -1.71
N THR A 259 12.91 12.39 -2.11
CA THR A 259 13.51 13.25 -3.15
C THR A 259 12.92 12.98 -4.53
N LEU A 260 12.63 11.72 -4.84
CA LEU A 260 12.03 11.29 -6.10
C LEU A 260 10.58 11.81 -6.22
N ILE A 261 9.80 11.69 -5.15
CA ILE A 261 8.42 12.21 -5.06
C ILE A 261 8.37 13.70 -5.33
N ALA A 262 9.23 14.50 -4.67
CA ALA A 262 9.22 15.94 -4.85
C ALA A 262 9.57 16.37 -6.28
N ARG A 263 10.51 15.66 -6.91
CA ARG A 263 10.89 15.87 -8.32
C ARG A 263 9.76 15.50 -9.27
N ALA A 264 9.10 14.36 -9.04
CA ALA A 264 7.96 13.91 -9.83
C ALA A 264 6.81 14.94 -9.83
N VAL A 265 6.46 15.46 -8.64
CA VAL A 265 5.42 16.47 -8.48
C VAL A 265 5.75 17.76 -9.22
N ALA A 266 7.00 18.20 -9.18
CA ALA A 266 7.41 19.42 -9.87
C ALA A 266 7.35 19.28 -11.40
N ASN A 267 7.85 18.16 -11.93
CA ASN A 267 7.82 17.87 -13.36
C ASN A 267 6.39 17.74 -13.89
N GLU A 268 5.50 17.05 -13.16
CA GLU A 268 4.12 16.84 -13.59
C GLU A 268 3.27 18.12 -13.46
N THR A 269 3.54 18.96 -12.46
CA THR A 269 2.89 20.28 -12.35
C THR A 269 3.45 21.31 -13.33
N GLY A 270 4.67 21.08 -13.85
CA GLY A 270 5.40 22.05 -14.67
C GLY A 270 5.86 23.28 -13.89
N ALA A 271 6.00 23.16 -12.57
CA ALA A 271 6.50 24.22 -11.71
C ALA A 271 8.02 24.27 -11.75
N PHE A 272 8.61 25.46 -11.60
CA PHE A 272 10.06 25.59 -11.49
C PHE A 272 10.55 24.89 -10.21
N PHE A 273 11.47 23.93 -10.36
CA PHE A 273 11.98 23.11 -9.26
C PHE A 273 13.36 23.59 -8.81
N LEU A 274 13.47 24.01 -7.55
CA LEU A 274 14.73 24.41 -6.93
C LEU A 274 15.08 23.44 -5.79
N CYS A 275 16.13 22.65 -5.97
CA CYS A 275 16.61 21.71 -4.97
C CYS A 275 17.71 22.34 -4.12
N ILE A 276 17.56 22.28 -2.80
CA ILE A 276 18.52 22.74 -1.80
C ILE A 276 18.90 21.53 -0.95
N ASN A 277 20.18 21.16 -0.97
CA ASN A 277 20.68 20.05 -0.16
C ASN A 277 21.24 20.57 1.18
N GLY A 278 20.81 19.97 2.29
CA GLY A 278 21.14 20.43 3.65
C GLY A 278 22.63 20.58 3.93
N PRO A 279 23.43 19.51 3.80
CA PRO A 279 24.89 19.56 3.94
C PRO A 279 25.59 20.58 3.01
N GLU A 280 25.05 20.83 1.81
CA GLU A 280 25.66 21.78 0.86
C GLU A 280 25.56 23.23 1.35
N ILE A 281 24.46 23.59 2.02
CA ILE A 281 24.28 24.91 2.62
C ILE A 281 25.17 25.06 3.86
N MET A 282 25.36 24.00 4.64
CA MET A 282 26.11 24.03 5.91
C MET A 282 27.63 24.05 5.74
N SER A 283 28.16 23.52 4.63
CA SER A 283 29.60 23.46 4.38
C SER A 283 30.25 24.80 4.00
N LYS A 284 29.45 25.85 3.74
CA LYS A 284 29.90 27.17 3.30
C LYS A 284 30.11 28.12 4.51
N MET A 285 30.88 29.20 4.31
CA MET A 285 31.17 30.15 5.40
C MET A 285 29.89 30.75 5.99
N ALA A 286 29.90 31.07 7.29
CA ALA A 286 28.74 31.44 8.11
C ALA A 286 27.82 32.57 7.60
N GLY A 287 28.24 33.41 6.65
CA GLY A 287 27.39 34.41 5.99
C GLY A 287 26.98 34.05 4.56
N GLU A 288 27.70 33.13 3.92
CA GLU A 288 27.42 32.66 2.57
C GLU A 288 26.20 31.74 2.56
N SER A 289 26.05 30.88 3.57
CA SER A 289 24.88 30.00 3.75
C SER A 289 23.57 30.79 3.85
N GLU A 290 23.54 31.88 4.63
CA GLU A 290 22.37 32.75 4.76
C GLU A 290 22.05 33.49 3.46
N SER A 291 23.09 33.99 2.78
CA SER A 291 22.95 34.68 1.49
C SER A 291 22.41 33.74 0.41
N ASN A 292 22.90 32.51 0.36
CA ASN A 292 22.46 31.48 -0.59
C ASN A 292 21.00 31.08 -0.34
N LEU A 293 20.58 30.89 0.91
CA LEU A 293 19.16 30.66 1.23
C LEU A 293 18.28 31.82 0.77
N ARG A 294 18.72 33.08 0.98
CA ARG A 294 17.96 34.26 0.54
C ARG A 294 17.86 34.34 -0.98
N LYS A 295 18.95 34.07 -1.69
CA LYS A 295 18.98 34.03 -3.17
C LYS A 295 18.06 32.95 -3.72
N ALA A 296 18.10 31.75 -3.14
CA ALA A 296 17.26 30.62 -3.53
C ALA A 296 15.76 30.96 -3.45
N PHE A 297 15.31 31.55 -2.33
CA PHE A 297 13.91 31.97 -2.18
C PHE A 297 13.53 33.09 -3.16
N GLN A 298 14.43 34.04 -3.42
CA GLN A 298 14.19 35.11 -4.40
C GLN A 298 14.11 34.60 -5.83
N GLU A 299 14.94 33.62 -6.19
CA GLU A 299 14.92 32.97 -7.49
C GLU A 299 13.62 32.19 -7.70
N ALA A 300 13.19 31.44 -6.68
CA ALA A 300 11.91 30.74 -6.70
C ALA A 300 10.71 31.70 -6.83
N GLU A 301 10.72 32.85 -6.13
CA GLU A 301 9.65 33.87 -6.26
C GLU A 301 9.63 34.51 -7.66
N LYS A 302 10.80 34.67 -8.32
CA LYS A 302 10.89 35.20 -9.69
C LYS A 302 10.36 34.22 -10.74
N ASN A 303 10.58 32.93 -10.53
CA ASN A 303 10.20 31.86 -11.47
C ASN A 303 8.86 31.20 -11.09
N ALA A 304 8.01 31.87 -10.30
CA ALA A 304 6.72 31.33 -9.88
C ALA A 304 5.80 31.04 -11.08
N PRO A 305 5.02 29.93 -11.08
CA PRO A 305 4.84 28.94 -10.01
C PRO A 305 6.08 28.06 -9.78
N SER A 306 6.48 27.86 -8.51
CA SER A 306 7.72 27.16 -8.17
C SER A 306 7.62 26.30 -6.90
N ILE A 307 8.47 25.29 -6.82
CA ILE A 307 8.64 24.38 -5.69
C ILE A 307 10.08 24.47 -5.20
N ILE A 308 10.27 24.85 -3.94
CA ILE A 308 11.56 24.78 -3.26
C ILE A 308 11.61 23.45 -2.51
N PHE A 309 12.48 22.54 -2.92
CA PHE A 309 12.71 21.28 -2.22
C PHE A 309 13.96 21.37 -1.35
N MET A 310 13.81 21.11 -0.06
CA MET A 310 14.89 21.13 0.93
C MET A 310 15.14 19.71 1.41
N ASP A 311 16.17 19.06 0.87
CA ASP A 311 16.58 17.73 1.29
C ASP A 311 17.42 17.77 2.57
N GLU A 312 17.31 16.73 3.39
CA GLU A 312 17.97 16.65 4.70
C GLU A 312 17.81 17.94 5.53
N ILE A 313 16.56 18.41 5.67
CA ILE A 313 16.28 19.66 6.37
C ILE A 313 16.73 19.65 7.84
N ASP A 314 16.88 18.47 8.45
CA ASP A 314 17.45 18.32 9.78
C ASP A 314 18.93 18.69 9.88
N ALA A 315 19.67 18.71 8.77
CA ALA A 315 21.03 19.26 8.73
C ALA A 315 21.04 20.81 8.76
N ILE A 316 20.05 21.45 8.13
CA ILE A 316 19.92 22.92 8.10
C ILE A 316 19.29 23.45 9.39
N ALA A 317 18.27 22.76 9.89
CA ALA A 317 17.44 23.20 11.00
C ALA A 317 17.29 22.14 12.10
N PRO A 318 18.40 21.72 12.73
CA PRO A 318 18.35 20.85 13.89
C PRO A 318 17.69 21.54 15.09
N ASN A 319 17.28 20.74 16.06
CA ASN A 319 16.72 21.24 17.32
C ASN A 319 17.75 22.11 18.07
N ARG A 320 17.38 23.38 18.31
CA ARG A 320 18.22 24.41 18.94
C ARG A 320 18.80 24.00 20.30
N GLU A 321 18.10 23.16 21.05
CA GLU A 321 18.57 22.68 22.36
C GLU A 321 19.76 21.73 22.23
N LYS A 322 19.82 20.96 21.13
CA LYS A 322 20.90 20.01 20.83
C LYS A 322 22.06 20.67 20.07
N THR A 323 21.84 21.87 19.54
CA THR A 323 22.81 22.63 18.75
C THR A 323 23.69 23.51 19.63
N HIS A 324 25.01 23.28 19.57
CA HIS A 324 26.02 24.06 20.28
C HIS A 324 26.56 25.27 19.47
N GLY A 325 26.34 25.31 18.15
CA GLY A 325 26.86 26.36 17.26
C GLY A 325 25.94 27.58 17.12
N GLU A 326 26.50 28.79 17.26
CA GLU A 326 25.76 30.05 17.05
C GLU A 326 25.36 30.25 15.57
N VAL A 327 26.24 29.85 14.65
CA VAL A 327 26.01 29.95 13.20
C VAL A 327 24.79 29.14 12.77
N GLU A 328 24.68 27.89 13.24
CA GLU A 328 23.54 27.02 12.95
C GLU A 328 22.22 27.65 13.42
N ARG A 329 22.19 28.22 14.63
CA ARG A 329 21.00 28.91 15.17
C ARG A 329 20.59 30.12 14.34
N ARG A 330 21.54 30.84 13.75
CA ARG A 330 21.26 31.96 12.83
C ARG A 330 20.68 31.46 11.51
N ILE A 331 21.24 30.40 10.93
CA ILE A 331 20.71 29.77 9.71
C ILE A 331 19.26 29.30 9.93
N VAL A 332 18.96 28.64 11.05
CA VAL A 332 17.59 28.25 11.39
C VAL A 332 16.67 29.47 11.46
N SER A 333 17.10 30.53 12.15
CA SER A 333 16.32 31.75 12.30
C SER A 333 16.09 32.48 10.97
N GLN A 334 17.07 32.45 10.08
CA GLN A 334 16.97 32.99 8.72
C GLN A 334 15.97 32.17 7.89
N LEU A 335 15.99 30.84 7.97
CA LEU A 335 15.01 29.98 7.30
C LEU A 335 13.58 30.24 7.80
N LEU A 336 13.39 30.35 9.12
CA LEU A 336 12.08 30.70 9.70
C LEU A 336 11.56 32.03 9.13
N THR A 337 12.44 33.03 9.04
CA THR A 337 12.10 34.36 8.51
C THR A 337 11.74 34.31 7.03
N LEU A 338 12.45 33.49 6.23
CA LEU A 338 12.13 33.28 4.81
C LEU A 338 10.78 32.59 4.61
N MET A 339 10.49 31.54 5.39
CA MET A 339 9.20 30.83 5.36
C MET A 339 8.02 31.76 5.72
N ASP A 340 8.17 32.56 6.78
CA ASP A 340 7.16 33.53 7.18
C ASP A 340 7.00 34.64 6.12
N GLY A 341 8.11 35.01 5.47
CA GLY A 341 8.20 36.02 4.41
C GLY A 341 7.60 35.62 3.07
N ILE A 342 7.28 34.33 2.83
CA ILE A 342 6.59 33.90 1.61
C ILE A 342 5.22 34.56 1.55
N LYS A 343 5.05 35.47 0.58
CA LYS A 343 3.76 36.11 0.32
C LYS A 343 2.79 35.06 -0.20
N SER A 344 1.55 35.03 0.31
CA SER A 344 0.51 34.09 -0.15
C SER A 344 0.16 34.22 -1.64
N ARG A 345 0.59 35.29 -2.33
CA ARG A 345 0.40 35.50 -3.77
C ARG A 345 1.55 34.96 -4.63
N ALA A 346 2.69 34.61 -4.03
CA ALA A 346 3.90 34.27 -4.76
C ALA A 346 3.85 32.89 -5.46
N GLN A 347 2.82 32.07 -5.22
CA GLN A 347 2.69 30.72 -5.80
C GLN A 347 3.97 29.86 -5.63
N VAL A 348 4.59 29.98 -4.45
CA VAL A 348 5.76 29.20 -4.05
C VAL A 348 5.36 28.24 -2.95
N ILE A 349 5.70 26.96 -3.12
CA ILE A 349 5.50 25.91 -2.12
C ILE A 349 6.86 25.39 -1.69
N VAL A 350 7.05 25.20 -0.38
CA VAL A 350 8.29 24.62 0.17
C VAL A 350 8.03 23.18 0.58
N ILE A 351 8.84 22.24 0.10
CA ILE A 351 8.79 20.84 0.49
C ILE A 351 10.08 20.51 1.23
N GLY A 352 10.01 20.15 2.50
CA GLY A 352 11.15 19.69 3.28
C GLY A 352 11.16 18.16 3.37
N ALA A 353 12.33 17.52 3.30
CA ALA A 353 12.49 16.10 3.53
C ALA A 353 13.41 15.83 4.73
N THR A 354 13.03 14.89 5.60
CA THR A 354 13.88 14.42 6.70
C THR A 354 13.70 12.93 6.96
N ASN A 355 14.77 12.28 7.44
CA ASN A 355 14.67 10.91 7.95
C ASN A 355 14.27 10.87 9.43
N ARG A 356 14.34 12.00 10.13
CA ARG A 356 14.19 12.08 11.59
C ARG A 356 13.31 13.28 11.95
N PRO A 357 11.97 13.12 11.99
CA PRO A 357 11.07 14.24 12.32
C PRO A 357 11.24 14.80 13.75
N ASN A 358 11.97 14.08 14.61
CA ASN A 358 12.29 14.52 15.98
C ASN A 358 13.63 15.29 16.08
N SER A 359 14.45 15.33 15.03
CA SER A 359 15.70 16.13 15.02
C SER A 359 15.48 17.56 14.56
N ILE A 360 14.39 17.86 13.84
CA ILE A 360 14.09 19.20 13.33
C ILE A 360 13.62 20.16 14.43
N ASP A 361 13.85 21.46 14.24
CA ASP A 361 13.35 22.51 15.12
C ASP A 361 11.80 22.51 15.17
N PRO A 362 11.17 22.36 16.34
CA PRO A 362 9.70 22.40 16.48
C PRO A 362 9.05 23.69 15.95
N ALA A 363 9.80 24.79 15.87
CA ALA A 363 9.30 26.05 15.31
C ALA A 363 9.00 25.95 13.81
N LEU A 364 9.66 25.06 13.07
CA LEU A 364 9.40 24.83 11.65
C LEU A 364 8.07 24.11 11.40
N ARG A 365 7.63 23.26 12.34
CA ARG A 365 6.38 22.49 12.28
C ARG A 365 5.13 23.29 12.68
N ARG A 366 5.27 24.59 12.92
CA ARG A 366 4.16 25.45 13.33
C ARG A 366 3.35 25.89 12.12
N PHE A 367 2.06 26.13 12.36
CA PHE A 367 1.13 26.62 11.36
C PHE A 367 1.67 27.87 10.63
N GLY A 368 1.61 27.86 9.29
CA GLY A 368 2.15 28.91 8.43
C GLY A 368 3.57 28.66 7.91
N ARG A 369 4.22 27.57 8.33
CA ARG A 369 5.53 27.08 7.83
C ARG A 369 5.36 25.69 7.24
N PHE A 370 5.90 24.63 7.86
CA PHE A 370 5.52 23.26 7.54
C PHE A 370 4.24 22.90 8.31
N ASP A 371 3.11 23.33 7.76
CA ASP A 371 1.79 23.10 8.32
C ASP A 371 1.21 21.72 7.95
N ARG A 372 1.83 21.03 7.00
CA ARG A 372 1.48 19.67 6.60
C ARG A 372 2.67 18.74 6.76
N GLU A 373 2.43 17.57 7.33
CA GLU A 373 3.41 16.52 7.50
C GLU A 373 2.88 15.24 6.88
N ILE A 374 3.71 14.56 6.10
CA ILE A 374 3.33 13.36 5.35
C ILE A 374 4.38 12.28 5.60
N ASP A 375 3.90 11.14 6.09
CA ASP A 375 4.70 9.96 6.37
C ASP A 375 4.90 9.11 5.12
N ILE A 376 6.13 9.07 4.62
CA ILE A 376 6.60 8.22 3.53
C ILE A 376 7.26 6.98 4.14
N GLY A 377 6.41 6.06 4.61
CA GLY A 377 6.82 4.79 5.21
C GLY A 377 7.34 3.77 4.20
N VAL A 378 7.70 2.60 4.73
CA VAL A 378 8.13 1.44 3.94
C VAL A 378 6.95 0.88 3.14
N PRO A 379 7.13 0.52 1.85
CA PRO A 379 6.06 -0.03 1.03
C PRO A 379 5.58 -1.40 1.51
N ASP A 380 4.26 -1.63 1.37
CA ASP A 380 3.63 -2.93 1.59
C ASP A 380 3.90 -3.89 0.42
N GLU A 381 3.40 -5.13 0.49
CA GLU A 381 3.61 -6.15 -0.56
C GLU A 381 3.20 -5.64 -1.96
N ILE A 382 2.05 -4.97 -2.06
CA ILE A 382 1.56 -4.39 -3.31
C ILE A 382 2.48 -3.26 -3.78
N GLY A 383 2.90 -2.38 -2.87
CA GLY A 383 3.81 -1.30 -3.17
C GLY A 383 5.19 -1.77 -3.60
N ARG A 384 5.72 -2.84 -3.00
CA ARG A 384 6.98 -3.45 -3.43
C ARG A 384 6.87 -4.04 -4.83
N LEU A 385 5.75 -4.69 -5.16
CA LEU A 385 5.49 -5.16 -6.52
C LEU A 385 5.46 -4.00 -7.53
N GLU A 386 4.85 -2.87 -7.19
CA GLU A 386 4.86 -1.67 -8.04
C GLU A 386 6.28 -1.15 -8.28
N VAL A 387 7.08 -1.02 -7.22
CA VAL A 387 8.48 -0.58 -7.31
C VAL A 387 9.31 -1.54 -8.16
N LEU A 388 9.15 -2.85 -7.99
CA LEU A 388 9.81 -3.86 -8.81
C LEU A 388 9.41 -3.72 -10.28
N ARG A 389 8.13 -3.51 -10.59
CA ARG A 389 7.65 -3.27 -11.96
C ARG A 389 8.26 -2.02 -12.59
N ILE A 390 8.44 -0.95 -11.81
CA ILE A 390 9.09 0.29 -12.28
C ILE A 390 10.56 0.03 -12.63
N HIS A 391 11.32 -0.59 -11.72
CA HIS A 391 12.75 -0.83 -11.95
C HIS A 391 13.04 -1.92 -12.99
N THR A 392 12.12 -2.85 -13.21
CA THR A 392 12.23 -3.86 -14.28
C THR A 392 11.63 -3.42 -15.61
N LYS A 393 11.00 -2.25 -15.69
CA LYS A 393 10.31 -1.73 -16.90
C LYS A 393 11.22 -1.63 -18.13
N ASN A 394 12.49 -1.31 -17.92
CA ASN A 394 13.49 -1.23 -18.98
C ASN A 394 14.26 -2.55 -19.17
N MET A 395 14.14 -3.50 -18.25
CA MET A 395 14.86 -4.78 -18.29
C MET A 395 14.09 -5.80 -19.11
N LYS A 396 14.80 -6.58 -19.93
CA LYS A 396 14.21 -7.75 -20.57
C LYS A 396 14.14 -8.88 -19.55
N LEU A 397 12.92 -9.19 -19.08
CA LEU A 397 12.67 -10.30 -18.16
C LEU A 397 12.40 -11.58 -18.96
N ALA A 398 12.87 -12.72 -18.44
CA ALA A 398 12.47 -14.04 -18.95
C ALA A 398 11.04 -14.39 -18.52
N GLU A 399 10.40 -15.32 -19.24
CA GLU A 399 9.00 -15.70 -19.00
C GLU A 399 8.76 -16.35 -17.62
N ASP A 400 9.81 -16.89 -17.00
CA ASP A 400 9.78 -17.56 -15.69
C ASP A 400 9.88 -16.60 -14.50
N VAL A 401 10.02 -15.30 -14.75
CA VAL A 401 10.20 -14.27 -13.72
C VAL A 401 8.88 -13.95 -13.03
N ASP A 402 8.80 -14.27 -11.74
CA ASP A 402 7.66 -13.96 -10.88
C ASP A 402 8.01 -12.83 -9.89
N LEU A 403 7.67 -11.59 -10.28
CA LEU A 403 7.87 -10.41 -9.44
C LEU A 403 6.99 -10.41 -8.18
N GLU A 404 5.84 -11.09 -8.18
CA GLU A 404 4.97 -11.16 -7.00
C GLU A 404 5.63 -11.99 -5.90
N ARG A 405 6.29 -13.09 -6.28
CA ARG A 405 7.07 -13.89 -5.34
C ARG A 405 8.24 -13.11 -4.76
N VAL A 406 8.91 -12.28 -5.57
CA VAL A 406 9.98 -11.39 -5.08
C VAL A 406 9.41 -10.35 -4.10
N ALA A 407 8.26 -9.74 -4.39
CA ALA A 407 7.60 -8.77 -3.50
C ALA A 407 7.21 -9.38 -2.14
N LYS A 408 6.77 -10.64 -2.12
CA LYS A 408 6.48 -11.41 -0.89
C LYS A 408 7.72 -11.68 -0.04
N ASN A 409 8.84 -11.96 -0.67
CA ASN A 409 10.10 -12.31 0.02
C ASN A 409 10.92 -11.08 0.46
N THR A 410 10.58 -9.89 -0.03
CA THR A 410 11.31 -8.63 0.24
C THR A 410 10.70 -7.82 1.39
N HIS A 411 10.30 -8.47 2.49
CA HIS A 411 9.75 -7.76 3.64
C HIS A 411 10.76 -6.75 4.22
N GLY A 412 10.27 -5.56 4.59
CA GLY A 412 11.10 -4.48 5.14
C GLY A 412 12.07 -3.81 4.15
N HIS A 413 12.01 -4.16 2.86
CA HIS A 413 12.79 -3.48 1.82
C HIS A 413 12.15 -2.13 1.48
N VAL A 414 12.96 -1.08 1.37
CA VAL A 414 12.55 0.23 0.86
C VAL A 414 12.72 0.31 -0.66
N GLY A 415 12.23 1.39 -1.27
CA GLY A 415 12.34 1.58 -2.73
C GLY A 415 13.78 1.49 -3.24
N ALA A 416 14.73 2.09 -2.52
CA ALA A 416 16.15 2.00 -2.84
C ALA A 416 16.72 0.57 -2.73
N ASP A 417 16.28 -0.24 -1.76
CA ASP A 417 16.72 -1.63 -1.61
C ASP A 417 16.23 -2.47 -2.79
N LEU A 418 14.98 -2.25 -3.24
CA LEU A 418 14.42 -2.94 -4.40
C LEU A 418 15.08 -2.52 -5.72
N ALA A 419 15.43 -1.24 -5.86
CA ALA A 419 16.22 -0.75 -6.98
C ALA A 419 17.60 -1.42 -7.04
N ALA A 420 18.28 -1.50 -5.88
CA ALA A 420 19.56 -2.18 -5.76
C ALA A 420 19.44 -3.68 -6.06
N LEU A 421 18.37 -4.33 -5.60
CA LEU A 421 18.08 -5.74 -5.90
C LEU A 421 17.93 -5.99 -7.41
N CYS A 422 17.14 -5.17 -8.11
CA CYS A 422 17.00 -5.29 -9.56
C CYS A 422 18.32 -5.03 -10.29
N THR A 423 19.11 -4.07 -9.79
CA THR A 423 20.43 -3.74 -10.35
C THR A 423 21.40 -4.90 -10.18
N GLU A 424 21.46 -5.54 -9.02
CA GLU A 424 22.33 -6.70 -8.81
C GLU A 424 21.88 -7.90 -9.66
N ALA A 425 20.57 -8.12 -9.84
CA ALA A 425 20.06 -9.15 -10.73
C ALA A 425 20.47 -8.89 -12.19
N ALA A 426 20.42 -7.65 -12.65
CA ALA A 426 20.90 -7.27 -13.98
C ALA A 426 22.43 -7.44 -14.11
N LEU A 427 23.20 -7.04 -13.10
CA LEU A 427 24.65 -7.23 -13.08
C LEU A 427 25.03 -8.72 -13.10
N GLN A 428 24.27 -9.58 -12.42
CA GLN A 428 24.48 -11.02 -12.47
C GLN A 428 24.26 -11.57 -13.89
N CYS A 429 23.20 -11.13 -14.58
CA CYS A 429 22.97 -11.46 -15.99
C CYS A 429 24.13 -11.01 -16.88
N ILE A 430 24.68 -9.81 -16.63
CA ILE A 430 25.82 -9.27 -17.39
C ILE A 430 27.06 -10.13 -17.14
N ARG A 431 27.37 -10.47 -15.88
CA ARG A 431 28.53 -11.31 -15.51
C ARG A 431 28.53 -12.66 -16.23
N GLU A 432 27.38 -13.30 -16.39
CA GLU A 432 27.26 -14.58 -17.11
C GLU A 432 27.51 -14.47 -18.62
N LYS A 433 27.35 -13.27 -19.19
CA LYS A 433 27.56 -12.99 -20.61
C LYS A 433 28.86 -12.25 -20.89
N MET A 434 29.64 -11.90 -19.86
CA MET A 434 30.92 -11.21 -20.01
C MET A 434 31.93 -11.98 -20.86
N ASP A 435 31.92 -13.31 -20.83
CA ASP A 435 32.85 -14.13 -21.63
C ASP A 435 32.58 -14.04 -23.14
N VAL A 436 31.41 -13.53 -23.55
CA VAL A 436 30.98 -13.38 -24.96
C VAL A 436 31.14 -11.94 -25.45
N ILE A 437 31.26 -10.98 -24.53
CA ILE A 437 31.38 -9.56 -24.84
C ILE A 437 32.86 -9.21 -24.96
N ASP A 438 33.28 -8.71 -26.12
CA ASP A 438 34.62 -8.14 -26.26
C ASP A 438 34.69 -6.79 -25.53
N LEU A 439 35.56 -6.71 -24.52
CA LEU A 439 35.75 -5.51 -23.70
C LEU A 439 36.60 -4.44 -24.40
N GLU A 440 37.24 -4.77 -25.52
CA GLU A 440 38.06 -3.84 -26.31
C GLU A 440 37.22 -2.97 -27.26
N ASP A 441 35.97 -3.36 -27.54
CA ASP A 441 35.06 -2.58 -28.38
C ASP A 441 34.40 -1.42 -27.60
N GLU A 442 34.44 -0.21 -28.17
CA GLU A 442 33.78 0.98 -27.58
C GLU A 442 32.23 0.89 -27.61
N SER A 443 31.67 -0.08 -28.34
CA SER A 443 30.22 -0.22 -28.50
C SER A 443 29.76 -1.67 -28.55
N ILE A 444 28.65 -2.00 -27.89
CA ILE A 444 28.09 -3.35 -27.82
C ILE A 444 27.06 -3.55 -28.94
N ASP A 445 27.15 -4.67 -29.66
CA ASP A 445 26.19 -5.03 -30.70
C ASP A 445 24.76 -5.21 -30.15
N ALA A 446 23.78 -4.67 -30.86
CA ALA A 446 22.37 -4.75 -30.54
C ALA A 446 21.84 -6.20 -30.49
N GLU A 447 22.44 -7.12 -31.24
CA GLU A 447 22.05 -8.54 -31.20
C GLU A 447 22.40 -9.19 -29.85
N ILE A 448 23.60 -8.89 -29.32
CA ILE A 448 24.02 -9.34 -27.99
C ILE A 448 23.10 -8.74 -26.92
N LEU A 449 22.82 -7.43 -27.01
CA LEU A 449 21.88 -6.74 -26.11
C LEU A 449 20.48 -7.38 -26.10
N ASN A 450 20.01 -7.84 -27.27
CA ASN A 450 18.72 -8.52 -27.39
C ASN A 450 18.72 -9.95 -26.81
N SER A 451 19.88 -10.63 -26.78
CA SER A 451 20.02 -11.96 -26.21
C SER A 451 20.03 -11.97 -24.67
N MET A 452 20.33 -10.83 -24.04
CA MET A 452 20.36 -10.70 -22.58
C MET A 452 18.95 -10.65 -22.00
N ALA A 453 18.63 -11.61 -21.13
CA ALA A 453 17.37 -11.65 -20.39
C ALA A 453 17.62 -12.00 -18.92
N VAL A 454 17.01 -11.23 -18.02
CA VAL A 454 17.10 -11.45 -16.58
C VAL A 454 16.15 -12.59 -16.20
N THR A 455 16.70 -13.67 -15.62
CA THR A 455 15.95 -14.86 -15.19
C THR A 455 15.56 -14.78 -13.71
N ASN A 456 14.68 -15.69 -13.28
CA ASN A 456 14.30 -15.80 -11.88
C ASN A 456 15.48 -16.23 -10.98
N GLU A 457 16.48 -16.93 -11.53
CA GLU A 457 17.69 -17.30 -10.80
C GLU A 457 18.56 -16.09 -10.45
N HIS A 458 18.70 -15.13 -11.37
CA HIS A 458 19.42 -13.88 -11.09
C HIS A 458 18.77 -13.11 -9.93
N LEU A 459 17.43 -13.04 -9.91
CA LEU A 459 16.69 -12.40 -8.82
C LEU A 459 16.84 -13.14 -7.49
N LYS A 460 16.85 -14.49 -7.49
CA LYS A 460 17.11 -15.29 -6.29
C LYS A 460 18.52 -15.06 -5.74
N THR A 461 19.51 -15.00 -6.61
CA THR A 461 20.90 -14.71 -6.21
C THR A 461 21.02 -13.31 -5.61
N ALA A 462 20.38 -12.32 -6.24
CA ALA A 462 20.34 -10.95 -5.72
C ALA A 462 19.64 -10.88 -4.35
N LEU A 463 18.53 -11.61 -4.15
CA LEU A 463 17.85 -11.72 -2.85
C LEU A 463 18.75 -12.28 -1.74
N GLY A 464 19.64 -13.23 -2.09
CA GLY A 464 20.61 -13.79 -1.14
C GLY A 464 21.67 -12.80 -0.67
N MET A 465 21.91 -11.74 -1.45
CA MET A 465 22.91 -10.71 -1.16
C MET A 465 22.30 -9.41 -0.60
N SER A 466 21.00 -9.18 -0.83
CA SER A 466 20.31 -7.97 -0.39
C SER A 466 20.04 -7.95 1.11
N ASN A 467 20.34 -6.82 1.76
CA ASN A 467 20.00 -6.57 3.16
C ASN A 467 18.92 -5.48 3.25
N PRO A 468 17.79 -5.70 3.95
CA PRO A 468 16.75 -4.69 4.06
C PRO A 468 17.18 -3.55 4.98
N SER A 469 16.96 -2.32 4.54
CA SER A 469 17.31 -1.11 5.30
C SER A 469 16.37 -0.84 6.48
N ALA A 470 15.12 -1.33 6.45
CA ALA A 470 14.06 -0.95 7.40
C ALA A 470 13.52 -2.08 8.31
N LEU A 471 14.28 -3.18 8.48
CA LEU A 471 13.88 -4.32 9.34
C LEU A 471 13.51 -3.97 10.79
N ARG A 472 14.05 -2.87 11.34
CA ARG A 472 13.86 -2.47 12.75
C ARG A 472 12.69 -1.53 12.99
N GLU A 473 12.03 -1.06 11.94
CA GLU A 473 10.93 -0.12 12.10
C GLU A 473 9.61 -0.83 12.34
N THR A 474 8.71 -0.17 13.07
CA THR A 474 7.35 -0.68 13.28
C THR A 474 6.55 -0.55 11.98
N LEU A 475 6.61 -1.60 11.17
CA LEU A 475 5.91 -1.66 9.88
C LEU A 475 4.39 -1.77 10.09
N VAL A 476 3.65 -0.87 9.46
CA VAL A 476 2.18 -0.95 9.34
C VAL A 476 1.87 -1.65 8.02
N GLU A 477 1.61 -2.95 8.08
CA GLU A 477 1.19 -3.73 6.91
C GLU A 477 -0.24 -4.27 7.12
N VAL A 478 -0.99 -4.36 6.02
CA VAL A 478 -2.28 -5.07 6.02
C VAL A 478 -1.98 -6.58 6.11
N PRO A 479 -2.48 -7.27 7.14
CA PRO A 479 -2.28 -8.71 7.26
C PRO A 479 -2.92 -9.48 6.09
N ASN A 480 -2.27 -10.56 5.65
CA ASN A 480 -2.71 -11.44 4.56
C ASN A 480 -3.54 -12.65 5.03
N VAL A 481 -4.07 -12.62 6.25
CA VAL A 481 -4.82 -13.73 6.85
C VAL A 481 -6.30 -13.40 6.76
N SER A 482 -7.13 -14.35 6.36
CA SER A 482 -8.58 -14.23 6.26
C SER A 482 -9.29 -14.97 7.40
N TRP A 483 -10.60 -14.75 7.58
CA TRP A 483 -11.40 -15.49 8.57
C TRP A 483 -11.39 -17.00 8.34
N GLU A 484 -11.12 -17.42 7.09
CA GLU A 484 -11.07 -18.82 6.69
C GLU A 484 -9.79 -19.52 7.13
N ASP A 485 -8.73 -18.76 7.39
CA ASP A 485 -7.46 -19.28 7.91
C ASP A 485 -7.50 -19.53 9.42
N ILE A 486 -8.59 -19.14 10.09
CA ILE A 486 -8.81 -19.35 11.52
C ILE A 486 -9.94 -20.36 11.74
N GLY A 487 -9.60 -21.57 12.17
CA GLY A 487 -10.58 -22.60 12.52
C GLY A 487 -11.26 -22.33 13.88
N GLY A 488 -12.58 -22.49 13.93
CA GLY A 488 -13.39 -22.36 15.14
C GLY A 488 -13.64 -20.93 15.62
N LEU A 489 -14.01 -20.80 16.90
CA LEU A 489 -14.21 -19.52 17.60
C LEU A 489 -15.27 -18.58 16.97
N GLU A 490 -16.32 -19.12 16.35
CA GLU A 490 -17.33 -18.35 15.61
C GLU A 490 -18.01 -17.26 16.47
N THR A 491 -18.21 -17.52 17.75
CA THR A 491 -18.76 -16.52 18.70
C THR A 491 -17.83 -15.32 18.86
N VAL A 492 -16.53 -15.58 18.99
CA VAL A 492 -15.47 -14.56 19.15
C VAL A 492 -15.31 -13.76 17.84
N LYS A 493 -15.39 -14.43 16.67
CA LYS A 493 -15.35 -13.76 15.36
C LYS A 493 -16.49 -12.75 15.23
N ARG A 494 -17.71 -13.17 15.54
CA ARG A 494 -18.89 -12.30 15.52
C ARG A 494 -18.77 -11.13 16.49
N GLU A 495 -18.36 -11.40 17.73
CA GLU A 495 -18.16 -10.36 18.75
C GLU A 495 -17.11 -9.31 18.29
N LEU A 496 -16.06 -9.74 17.59
CA LEU A 496 -15.08 -8.82 17.01
C LEU A 496 -15.65 -7.97 15.87
N GLN A 497 -16.47 -8.55 15.00
CA GLN A 497 -17.14 -7.81 13.93
C GLN A 497 -18.04 -6.73 14.53
N GLU A 498 -18.82 -7.07 15.55
CA GLU A 498 -19.69 -6.12 16.27
C GLU A 498 -18.88 -5.00 16.93
N THR A 499 -17.71 -5.32 17.50
CA THR A 499 -16.89 -4.38 18.27
C THR A 499 -16.02 -3.48 17.39
N VAL A 500 -15.53 -3.97 16.24
CA VAL A 500 -14.56 -3.27 15.38
C VAL A 500 -15.15 -2.87 14.04
N GLN A 501 -15.85 -3.78 13.36
CA GLN A 501 -16.31 -3.57 12.01
C GLN A 501 -17.54 -2.65 11.98
N TYR A 502 -18.54 -2.88 12.85
CA TYR A 502 -19.77 -2.08 12.86
C TYR A 502 -19.55 -0.58 13.15
N PRO A 503 -18.71 -0.17 14.11
CA PRO A 503 -18.41 1.26 14.32
C PRO A 503 -17.79 1.95 13.11
N VAL A 504 -17.08 1.21 12.26
CA VAL A 504 -16.37 1.74 11.09
C VAL A 504 -17.30 1.78 9.86
N GLU A 505 -18.08 0.72 9.65
CA GLU A 505 -18.99 0.62 8.49
C GLU A 505 -20.31 1.36 8.70
N HIS A 506 -20.78 1.50 9.95
CA HIS A 506 -22.08 2.07 10.30
C HIS A 506 -22.02 3.11 11.44
N PRO A 507 -21.17 4.15 11.36
CA PRO A 507 -21.04 5.16 12.41
C PRO A 507 -22.36 5.89 12.71
N GLU A 508 -23.21 6.09 11.72
CA GLU A 508 -24.52 6.74 11.84
C GLU A 508 -25.47 6.02 12.81
N MET A 509 -25.33 4.69 12.91
CA MET A 509 -26.15 3.89 13.83
C MET A 509 -25.73 4.16 15.28
N PHE A 510 -24.44 4.23 15.57
CA PHE A 510 -23.93 4.56 16.91
C PHE A 510 -24.35 5.97 17.35
N GLU A 511 -24.28 6.95 16.44
CA GLU A 511 -24.78 8.31 16.70
C GLU A 511 -26.29 8.33 16.97
N LYS A 512 -27.08 7.60 16.18
CA LYS A 512 -28.54 7.52 16.35
C LYS A 512 -28.95 6.94 17.70
N PHE A 513 -28.21 5.95 18.20
CA PHE A 513 -28.44 5.35 19.52
C PHE A 513 -27.72 6.10 20.65
N GLY A 514 -26.99 7.18 20.36
CA GLY A 514 -26.27 7.98 21.36
C GLY A 514 -25.16 7.20 22.07
N MET A 515 -24.66 6.12 21.46
CA MET A 515 -23.63 5.26 22.04
C MET A 515 -22.28 5.55 21.41
N SER A 516 -21.24 5.64 22.25
CA SER A 516 -19.87 5.68 21.76
C SER A 516 -19.35 4.25 21.56
N PRO A 517 -18.65 3.96 20.44
CA PRO A 517 -18.03 2.66 20.25
C PRO A 517 -16.91 2.43 21.27
N SER A 518 -16.69 1.17 21.62
CA SER A 518 -15.59 0.80 22.53
C SER A 518 -14.23 1.10 21.89
N LYS A 519 -13.28 1.61 22.68
CA LYS A 519 -11.95 1.99 22.17
C LYS A 519 -10.97 0.82 22.02
N GLY A 520 -11.23 -0.30 22.70
CA GLY A 520 -10.34 -1.43 22.62
C GLY A 520 -10.81 -2.70 23.32
N VAL A 521 -10.16 -3.79 22.95
CA VAL A 521 -10.42 -5.15 23.43
C VAL A 521 -9.17 -5.75 24.06
N MET A 522 -9.33 -6.49 25.15
CA MET A 522 -8.29 -7.35 25.73
C MET A 522 -8.63 -8.82 25.48
N PHE A 523 -7.77 -9.51 24.73
CA PHE A 523 -7.81 -10.96 24.56
C PHE A 523 -7.08 -11.68 25.70
N MET A 524 -7.78 -12.63 26.30
CA MET A 524 -7.25 -13.50 27.34
C MET A 524 -7.37 -14.93 26.88
N ALA A 525 -6.24 -15.61 26.72
CA ALA A 525 -6.24 -17.00 26.27
C ALA A 525 -5.13 -17.82 26.93
N HIS A 526 -5.24 -19.14 26.80
CA HIS A 526 -4.15 -20.06 27.10
C HIS A 526 -2.93 -19.82 26.20
N GLN A 527 -1.78 -20.39 26.57
CA GLN A 527 -0.61 -20.41 25.68
C GLN A 527 -0.93 -21.24 24.42
N GLY A 528 -0.40 -20.83 23.26
CA GLY A 528 -0.60 -21.55 21.99
C GLY A 528 -1.98 -21.40 21.34
N VAL A 529 -2.93 -20.71 21.98
CA VAL A 529 -4.26 -20.47 21.40
C VAL A 529 -4.26 -19.17 20.60
N GLY A 530 -3.94 -19.26 19.30
CA GLY A 530 -4.31 -18.27 18.27
C GLY A 530 -3.79 -16.82 18.39
N LYS A 531 -3.04 -16.44 19.43
CA LYS A 531 -2.62 -15.04 19.67
C LYS A 531 -1.81 -14.40 18.55
N LEU A 532 -1.04 -15.22 17.82
CA LEU A 532 -0.24 -14.76 16.69
C LEU A 532 -1.06 -14.54 15.40
N PHE A 533 -2.24 -15.17 15.33
CA PHE A 533 -3.17 -15.08 14.19
C PHE A 533 -4.22 -13.99 14.38
N TRP A 534 -4.43 -13.56 15.62
CA TRP A 534 -5.49 -12.62 16.00
C TRP A 534 -4.88 -11.26 16.34
N PRO A 535 -4.99 -10.22 15.49
CA PRO A 535 -6.21 -9.75 14.80
C PRO A 535 -6.09 -9.72 13.26
N LYS A 536 -5.35 -10.67 12.67
CA LYS A 536 -4.98 -10.63 11.25
C LYS A 536 -6.16 -10.70 10.24
N PRO A 537 -7.34 -11.28 10.54
CA PRO A 537 -8.43 -11.38 9.56
C PRO A 537 -9.53 -10.33 9.63
N LEU A 538 -9.41 -9.30 10.48
CA LEU A 538 -10.40 -8.23 10.47
C LEU A 538 -10.43 -7.57 9.07
N PRO A 539 -11.58 -7.52 8.40
CA PRO A 539 -11.65 -7.01 7.04
C PRO A 539 -11.35 -5.51 7.05
N MET A 540 -10.17 -5.12 6.55
CA MET A 540 -9.89 -3.74 6.15
C MET A 540 -10.51 -3.45 4.77
N ASN A 541 -11.76 -3.87 4.55
CA ASN A 541 -12.52 -3.52 3.35
C ASN A 541 -13.13 -2.12 3.45
N ALA A 542 -13.14 -1.51 4.65
CA ALA A 542 -13.34 -0.08 4.76
C ALA A 542 -12.14 0.62 4.12
N LYS A 543 -12.38 1.55 3.18
CA LYS A 543 -11.39 2.38 2.45
C LYS A 543 -10.50 3.26 3.37
N GLN A 544 -10.46 3.00 4.67
CA GLN A 544 -9.65 3.66 5.67
C GLN A 544 -8.60 2.65 6.17
N THR A 545 -7.32 3.01 6.08
CA THR A 545 -6.28 2.30 6.83
C THR A 545 -6.65 2.44 8.31
N LEU A 546 -7.23 1.41 8.92
CA LEU A 546 -7.26 1.32 10.37
C LEU A 546 -5.79 1.30 10.78
N SER A 547 -5.29 2.38 11.37
CA SER A 547 -4.00 2.36 12.04
C SER A 547 -4.17 1.50 13.29
N VAL A 548 -4.22 0.17 13.11
CA VAL A 548 -4.14 -0.78 14.20
C VAL A 548 -2.69 -0.70 14.68
N SER A 549 -2.43 0.17 15.65
CA SER A 549 -1.16 0.16 16.36
C SER A 549 -1.00 -1.22 16.98
N ARG A 550 -0.12 -2.01 16.37
CA ARG A 550 0.08 -3.43 16.64
C ARG A 550 0.86 -3.57 17.94
N VAL A 551 0.19 -3.43 19.09
CA VAL A 551 0.79 -3.66 20.42
C VAL A 551 0.76 -5.16 20.74
N GLN A 552 1.31 -6.00 19.84
CA GLN A 552 0.91 -7.40 19.81
C GLN A 552 1.86 -8.37 20.53
N ASN A 553 3.09 -7.99 20.90
CA ASN A 553 4.02 -8.95 21.56
C ASN A 553 4.88 -8.41 22.72
N TYR A 554 4.94 -7.10 22.97
CA TYR A 554 5.77 -6.54 24.06
C TYR A 554 5.07 -6.36 25.40
N LEU A 555 3.74 -6.58 25.47
CA LEU A 555 2.95 -6.31 26.67
C LEU A 555 3.18 -7.31 27.81
N GLN A 556 3.84 -8.44 27.58
CA GLN A 556 4.01 -9.43 28.63
C GLN A 556 4.97 -8.99 29.74
N CYS A 557 6.01 -8.19 29.43
CA CYS A 557 6.98 -7.73 30.45
C CYS A 557 6.67 -6.33 31.01
N GLY A 558 5.89 -5.50 30.31
CA GLY A 558 5.65 -4.09 30.70
C GLY A 558 4.32 -3.84 31.43
N LEU A 559 3.40 -4.81 31.47
CA LEU A 559 2.07 -4.68 32.05
C LEU A 559 1.88 -5.39 33.39
N GLU A 560 2.95 -5.95 33.95
CA GLU A 560 2.85 -6.67 35.21
C GLU A 560 2.39 -5.71 36.31
N ARG A 561 1.49 -6.18 37.19
CA ARG A 561 1.05 -5.43 38.37
C ARG A 561 2.26 -4.85 39.09
N ARG A 562 2.17 -3.55 39.40
CA ARG A 562 3.16 -2.80 40.20
C ARG A 562 3.71 -3.69 41.32
N GLY A 563 5.01 -3.96 41.30
CA GLY A 563 5.71 -4.72 42.34
C GLY A 563 5.69 -6.25 42.23
N SER A 564 5.27 -6.85 41.10
CA SER A 564 5.31 -8.32 40.93
C SER A 564 6.72 -8.90 40.71
N SER A 565 7.69 -8.05 40.34
CA SER A 565 9.11 -8.41 40.27
C SER A 565 9.80 -8.00 41.58
N VAL A 566 10.39 -8.95 42.30
CA VAL A 566 11.25 -8.67 43.46
C VAL A 566 12.55 -8.04 42.95
N GLY A 567 12.55 -6.72 42.80
CA GLY A 567 13.72 -5.95 42.36
C GLY A 567 13.37 -4.54 41.89
N ASP A 568 14.27 -3.59 42.14
CA ASP A 568 14.18 -2.13 41.91
C ASP A 568 14.10 -1.70 40.42
N ALA A 569 13.69 -2.61 39.52
CA ALA A 569 13.60 -2.41 38.08
C ALA A 569 12.23 -1.89 37.60
N GLY A 570 11.25 -1.69 38.51
CA GLY A 570 9.86 -1.34 38.18
C GLY A 570 9.65 0.03 37.53
N GLY A 571 10.56 0.98 37.73
CA GLY A 571 10.35 2.37 37.28
C GLY A 571 10.34 2.59 35.76
N ALA A 572 10.90 1.69 34.95
CA ALA A 572 10.84 1.79 33.49
C ALA A 572 9.50 1.27 32.94
N ALA A 573 9.06 0.10 33.40
CA ALA A 573 7.77 -0.49 33.01
C ALA A 573 6.59 0.39 33.44
N ASP A 574 6.63 0.93 34.67
CA ASP A 574 5.60 1.82 35.17
C ASP A 574 5.49 3.12 34.37
N ARG A 575 6.61 3.68 33.90
CA ARG A 575 6.61 4.87 33.02
C ARG A 575 5.98 4.57 31.66
N VAL A 576 6.31 3.42 31.06
CA VAL A 576 5.72 2.97 29.80
C VAL A 576 4.22 2.73 29.96
N LEU A 577 3.80 2.09 31.06
CA LEU A 577 2.38 1.86 31.36
C LEU A 577 1.61 3.17 31.52
N ASN A 578 2.12 4.12 32.32
CA ASN A 578 1.46 5.41 32.51
C ASN A 578 1.38 6.22 31.22
N GLN A 579 2.41 6.14 30.37
CA GLN A 579 2.37 6.76 29.05
C GLN A 579 1.30 6.11 28.16
N LEU A 580 1.21 4.77 28.13
CA LEU A 580 0.17 4.05 27.41
C LEU A 580 -1.23 4.47 27.87
N LEU A 581 -1.47 4.54 29.18
CA LEU A 581 -2.74 4.97 29.74
C LEU A 581 -3.10 6.41 29.34
N THR A 582 -2.12 7.31 29.35
CA THR A 582 -2.31 8.71 28.95
C THR A 582 -2.67 8.82 27.47
N GLU A 583 -2.01 8.06 26.60
CA GLU A 583 -2.33 8.00 25.18
C GLU A 583 -3.73 7.41 24.94
N MET A 584 -4.11 6.34 25.65
CA MET A 584 -5.43 5.73 25.54
C MET A 584 -6.57 6.67 25.98
N ASP A 585 -6.35 7.43 27.05
CA ASP A 585 -7.33 8.42 27.53
C ASP A 585 -7.40 9.63 26.59
N GLY A 586 -6.27 10.05 26.02
CA GLY A 586 -6.15 11.14 25.06
C GLY A 586 -6.69 10.81 23.66
N MET A 587 -6.91 9.54 23.34
CA MET A 587 -7.58 9.12 22.11
C MET A 587 -9.07 9.46 22.16
N SER A 588 -9.51 10.41 21.34
CA SER A 588 -10.93 10.70 21.14
C SER A 588 -11.64 9.51 20.47
N ALA A 589 -12.87 9.21 20.89
CA ALA A 589 -13.71 8.15 20.31
C ALA A 589 -14.02 8.36 18.81
N LYS A 590 -13.79 9.57 18.27
CA LYS A 590 -13.93 9.88 16.85
C LYS A 590 -12.69 9.52 16.01
N LYS A 591 -11.55 9.21 16.63
CA LYS A 591 -10.38 8.72 15.90
C LYS A 591 -10.63 7.23 15.59
N THR A 592 -10.44 6.83 14.33
CA THR A 592 -10.60 5.46 13.83
C THR A 592 -9.44 4.55 14.26
N VAL A 593 -9.01 4.63 15.52
CA VAL A 593 -7.93 3.84 16.09
C VAL A 593 -8.53 2.89 17.11
N PHE A 594 -8.35 1.59 16.87
CA PHE A 594 -8.83 0.54 17.74
C PHE A 594 -7.66 -0.18 18.41
N ILE A 595 -7.68 -0.32 19.73
CA ILE A 595 -6.57 -0.90 20.50
C ILE A 595 -6.90 -2.35 20.85
N ILE A 596 -6.00 -3.26 20.51
CA ILE A 596 -6.11 -4.67 20.86
C ILE A 596 -4.95 -5.06 21.77
N GLY A 597 -5.27 -5.43 23.01
CA GLY A 597 -4.36 -6.07 23.94
C GLY A 597 -4.52 -7.59 23.90
N ALA A 598 -3.44 -8.33 24.15
CA ALA A 598 -3.50 -9.78 24.32
C ALA A 598 -2.57 -10.22 25.46
N THR A 599 -3.05 -11.13 26.32
CA THR A 599 -2.26 -11.70 27.41
C THR A 599 -2.47 -13.21 27.57
N ASN A 600 -1.44 -13.92 28.02
CA ASN A 600 -1.47 -15.30 28.53
C ASN A 600 -1.36 -15.37 30.06
N ARG A 601 -1.48 -14.23 30.74
CA ARG A 601 -1.45 -14.12 32.20
C ARG A 601 -2.36 -12.96 32.60
N PRO A 602 -3.68 -13.17 32.62
CA PRO A 602 -4.59 -12.10 33.00
C PRO A 602 -4.55 -11.78 34.50
N ASP A 603 -3.99 -12.67 35.32
CA ASP A 603 -3.77 -12.49 36.75
C ASP A 603 -2.79 -11.36 37.10
N ILE A 604 -1.85 -11.05 36.19
CA ILE A 604 -0.81 -10.03 36.41
C ILE A 604 -1.09 -8.71 35.69
N ILE A 605 -2.23 -8.53 35.03
CA ILE A 605 -2.56 -7.25 34.36
C ILE A 605 -2.83 -6.15 35.40
N ASP A 606 -2.34 -4.93 35.14
CA ASP A 606 -2.74 -3.72 35.87
C ASP A 606 -4.25 -3.42 35.63
N PRO A 607 -5.09 -3.42 36.68
CA PRO A 607 -6.53 -3.14 36.54
C PRO A 607 -6.87 -1.79 35.91
N ALA A 608 -5.94 -0.84 35.89
CA ALA A 608 -6.12 0.45 35.23
C ALA A 608 -6.39 0.30 33.72
N LEU A 609 -5.84 -0.73 33.06
CA LEU A 609 -6.06 -0.97 31.64
C LEU A 609 -7.48 -1.43 31.32
N LEU A 610 -8.14 -2.08 32.27
CA LEU A 610 -9.46 -2.70 32.11
C LEU A 610 -10.61 -1.74 32.45
N ARG A 611 -10.30 -0.47 32.75
CA ARG A 611 -11.32 0.54 33.07
C ARG A 611 -12.12 0.95 31.82
N PRO A 612 -13.39 1.35 31.97
CA PRO A 612 -14.20 1.88 30.87
C PRO A 612 -13.48 3.01 30.11
N GLY A 613 -13.61 3.00 28.78
CA GLY A 613 -12.91 3.94 27.89
C GLY A 613 -11.46 3.56 27.51
N ARG A 614 -10.97 2.39 27.96
CA ARG A 614 -9.65 1.81 27.63
C ARG A 614 -9.81 0.43 26.97
N LEU A 615 -9.31 -0.65 27.58
CA LEU A 615 -9.53 -2.04 27.14
C LEU A 615 -10.72 -2.63 27.90
N GLU A 616 -11.89 -2.01 27.70
CA GLU A 616 -13.08 -2.35 28.48
C GLU A 616 -13.71 -3.67 28.05
N GLN A 617 -13.54 -4.07 26.77
CA GLN A 617 -14.09 -5.31 26.25
C GLN A 617 -13.11 -6.46 26.45
N LEU A 618 -13.53 -7.42 27.29
CA LEU A 618 -12.69 -8.52 27.73
C LEU A 618 -13.16 -9.80 27.04
N ILE A 619 -12.37 -10.30 26.10
CA ILE A 619 -12.73 -11.48 25.31
C ILE A 619 -11.86 -12.66 25.72
N TYR A 620 -12.51 -13.70 26.25
CA TYR A 620 -11.84 -14.95 26.61
C TYR A 620 -11.82 -15.90 25.42
N ILE A 621 -10.63 -16.39 25.06
CA ILE A 621 -10.45 -17.39 24.00
C ILE A 621 -10.18 -18.76 24.65
N PRO A 622 -11.14 -19.69 24.60
CA PRO A 622 -10.97 -21.03 25.15
C PRO A 622 -10.07 -21.90 24.28
N LEU A 623 -9.68 -23.06 24.82
CA LEU A 623 -9.11 -24.14 24.01
C LEU A 623 -10.15 -24.65 22.97
N PRO A 624 -9.70 -25.11 21.79
CA PRO A 624 -10.60 -25.55 20.74
C PRO A 624 -11.35 -26.83 21.14
N ASP A 625 -12.66 -26.83 20.90
CA ASP A 625 -13.52 -28.02 20.97
C ASP A 625 -13.26 -28.96 19.77
N GLU A 626 -13.90 -30.13 19.75
CA GLU A 626 -13.67 -31.13 18.69
C GLU A 626 -13.92 -30.56 17.28
N GLU A 627 -15.00 -29.79 17.12
CA GLU A 627 -15.34 -29.16 15.84
C GLU A 627 -14.33 -28.08 15.46
N SER A 628 -13.92 -27.22 16.40
CA SER A 628 -12.86 -26.23 16.16
C SER A 628 -11.53 -26.90 15.80
N ARG A 629 -11.17 -28.03 16.45
CA ARG A 629 -9.94 -28.77 16.10
C ARG A 629 -10.00 -29.32 14.68
N HIS A 630 -11.14 -29.88 14.27
CA HIS A 630 -11.34 -30.33 12.89
C HIS A 630 -11.14 -29.18 11.88
N GLN A 631 -11.72 -28.01 12.17
CA GLN A 631 -11.55 -26.82 11.34
C GLN A 631 -10.10 -26.30 11.34
N ILE A 632 -9.39 -26.35 12.47
CA ILE A 632 -7.97 -25.96 12.57
C ILE A 632 -7.12 -26.89 11.69
N PHE A 633 -7.32 -28.21 11.77
CA PHE A 633 -6.62 -29.16 10.88
C PHE A 633 -6.86 -28.84 9.41
N LYS A 634 -8.12 -28.56 9.04
CA LYS A 634 -8.50 -28.18 7.67
C LYS A 634 -7.84 -26.87 7.23
N ALA A 635 -7.75 -25.87 8.12
CA ALA A 635 -7.11 -24.60 7.84
C ALA A 635 -5.58 -24.75 7.66
N CYS A 636 -4.92 -25.46 8.58
CA CYS A 636 -3.47 -25.70 8.54
C CYS A 636 -3.04 -26.49 7.29
N LEU A 637 -3.82 -27.49 6.87
CA LEU A 637 -3.49 -28.38 5.77
C LEU A 637 -4.07 -27.92 4.41
N ARG A 638 -4.77 -26.79 4.35
CA ARG A 638 -5.42 -26.28 3.13
C ARG A 638 -4.47 -26.17 1.92
N LYS A 639 -3.23 -25.78 2.17
CA LYS A 639 -2.19 -25.58 1.15
C LYS A 639 -1.24 -26.77 1.01
N SER A 640 -1.48 -27.86 1.75
CA SER A 640 -0.60 -29.03 1.79
C SER A 640 -1.23 -30.19 1.00
N PRO A 641 -0.45 -30.94 0.21
CA PRO A 641 -0.94 -32.13 -0.49
C PRO A 641 -1.24 -33.26 0.52
N LEU A 642 -2.49 -33.66 0.62
CA LEU A 642 -2.97 -34.63 1.63
C LEU A 642 -3.54 -35.87 0.94
N ALA A 643 -3.11 -37.06 1.37
CA ALA A 643 -3.64 -38.31 0.87
C ALA A 643 -5.11 -38.50 1.27
N LYS A 644 -5.92 -39.08 0.36
CA LYS A 644 -7.37 -39.30 0.57
C LYS A 644 -7.69 -40.17 1.79
N GLU A 645 -6.74 -40.99 2.22
CA GLU A 645 -6.86 -41.85 3.41
C GLU A 645 -6.81 -41.11 4.75
N VAL A 646 -6.40 -39.84 4.78
CA VAL A 646 -6.24 -39.09 6.04
C VAL A 646 -7.59 -38.58 6.55
N ASP A 647 -8.08 -39.15 7.66
CA ASP A 647 -9.28 -38.67 8.34
C ASP A 647 -8.97 -37.58 9.38
N LEU A 648 -9.23 -36.32 9.01
CA LEU A 648 -9.08 -35.17 9.91
C LEU A 648 -10.05 -35.18 11.10
N ARG A 649 -11.21 -35.84 11.00
CA ARG A 649 -12.15 -35.95 12.13
C ARG A 649 -11.63 -36.92 13.18
N ALA A 650 -11.01 -38.02 12.76
CA ALA A 650 -10.33 -38.93 13.68
C ALA A 650 -9.22 -38.19 14.45
N LEU A 651 -8.36 -37.43 13.76
CA LEU A 651 -7.30 -36.64 14.40
C LEU A 651 -7.85 -35.62 15.41
N ALA A 652 -8.97 -34.97 15.10
CA ALA A 652 -9.63 -34.03 16.00
C ALA A 652 -10.13 -34.70 17.31
N LYS A 653 -10.56 -35.96 17.26
CA LYS A 653 -10.99 -36.73 18.44
C LYS A 653 -9.82 -37.06 19.37
N TYR A 654 -8.68 -37.46 18.82
CA TYR A 654 -7.50 -37.85 19.62
C TYR A 654 -6.71 -36.67 20.18
N THR A 655 -6.94 -35.44 19.70
CA THR A 655 -6.23 -34.22 20.12
C THR A 655 -6.98 -33.41 21.19
N ASN A 656 -7.72 -34.08 22.08
CA ASN A 656 -8.42 -33.37 23.15
C ASN A 656 -7.45 -32.65 24.10
N GLY A 657 -7.74 -31.38 24.40
CA GLY A 657 -6.89 -30.54 25.24
C GLY A 657 -5.61 -30.01 24.58
N PHE A 658 -5.49 -30.13 23.25
CA PHE A 658 -4.44 -29.50 22.44
C PHE A 658 -4.83 -28.07 22.07
N SER A 659 -3.86 -27.17 22.05
CA SER A 659 -4.03 -25.82 21.52
C SER A 659 -3.91 -25.79 19.98
N GLY A 660 -4.30 -24.68 19.36
CA GLY A 660 -4.10 -24.50 17.92
C GLY A 660 -2.63 -24.57 17.49
N ALA A 661 -1.71 -24.10 18.33
CA ALA A 661 -0.28 -24.25 18.11
C ALA A 661 0.19 -25.71 18.18
N ASP A 662 -0.34 -26.49 19.12
CA ASP A 662 0.01 -27.92 19.22
C ASP A 662 -0.46 -28.68 17.97
N ILE A 663 -1.66 -28.38 17.47
CA ILE A 663 -2.19 -28.95 16.22
C ILE A 663 -1.34 -28.55 15.01
N THR A 664 -0.92 -27.27 14.97
CA THR A 664 -0.03 -26.77 13.90
C THR A 664 1.31 -27.51 13.92
N GLU A 665 1.89 -27.74 15.11
CA GLU A 665 3.14 -28.50 15.26
C GLU A 665 3.00 -29.96 14.80
N ILE A 666 1.86 -30.61 15.10
CA ILE A 666 1.55 -31.96 14.58
C ILE A 666 1.55 -31.96 13.05
N CYS A 667 0.88 -30.98 12.43
CA CYS A 667 0.83 -30.85 10.97
C CYS A 667 2.22 -30.60 10.39
N GLN A 668 3.00 -29.67 10.96
CA GLN A 668 4.35 -29.36 10.50
C GLN A 668 5.30 -30.55 10.62
N ARG A 669 5.20 -31.35 11.69
CA ARG A 669 5.99 -32.58 11.84
C ARG A 669 5.60 -33.63 10.82
N ALA A 670 4.31 -33.84 10.58
CA ALA A 670 3.84 -34.75 9.54
C ALA A 670 4.39 -34.33 8.16
N CYS A 671 4.36 -33.04 7.81
CA CYS A 671 4.98 -32.52 6.60
C CYS A 671 6.50 -32.79 6.55
N LYS A 672 7.23 -32.59 7.66
CA LYS A 672 8.66 -32.87 7.72
C LYS A 672 8.99 -34.35 7.49
N TYR A 673 8.16 -35.27 8.00
CA TYR A 673 8.32 -36.69 7.73
C TYR A 673 8.08 -37.03 6.25
N ALA A 674 7.03 -36.46 5.64
CA ALA A 674 6.77 -36.61 4.21
C ALA A 674 7.93 -36.08 3.34
N ILE A 675 8.45 -34.90 3.68
CA ILE A 675 9.61 -34.30 2.98
C ILE A 675 10.85 -35.19 3.12
N ARG A 676 11.13 -35.69 4.33
CA ARG A 676 12.27 -36.59 4.58
C ARG A 676 12.15 -37.87 3.75
N GLU A 677 10.98 -38.51 3.76
CA GLU A 677 10.73 -39.72 2.96
C GLU A 677 10.96 -39.46 1.47
N ASN A 678 10.53 -38.30 0.95
CA ASN A 678 10.73 -37.98 -0.45
C ASN A 678 12.20 -37.74 -0.82
N ILE A 679 12.92 -36.98 0.00
CA ILE A 679 14.36 -36.75 -0.19
C ILE A 679 15.13 -38.08 -0.15
N GLU A 680 14.77 -39.00 0.76
CA GLU A 680 15.38 -40.32 0.84
C GLU A 680 15.13 -41.16 -0.42
N LYS A 681 13.90 -41.13 -0.96
CA LYS A 681 13.57 -41.79 -2.24
C LYS A 681 14.32 -41.20 -3.42
N ASP A 682 14.44 -39.89 -3.51
CA ASP A 682 15.18 -39.22 -4.59
C ASP A 682 16.67 -39.59 -4.55
N ILE A 683 17.29 -39.61 -3.36
CA ILE A 683 18.68 -40.08 -3.20
C ILE A 683 18.83 -41.55 -3.61
N GLU A 684 17.86 -42.41 -3.30
CA GLU A 684 17.89 -43.82 -3.68
C GLU A 684 17.71 -44.01 -5.20
N ARG A 685 16.83 -43.23 -5.83
CA ARG A 685 16.67 -43.17 -7.30
C ARG A 685 17.95 -42.72 -7.99
N GLU A 686 18.58 -41.66 -7.51
CA GLU A 686 19.87 -41.17 -8.04
C GLU A 686 20.99 -42.22 -7.92
N ARG A 687 21.06 -42.93 -6.78
CA ARG A 687 22.01 -44.04 -6.60
C ARG A 687 21.77 -45.17 -7.59
N ARG A 688 20.51 -45.61 -7.76
CA ARG A 688 20.14 -46.66 -8.73
C ARG A 688 20.47 -46.24 -10.17
N ARG A 689 20.22 -44.97 -10.52
CA ARG A 689 20.56 -44.41 -11.83
C ARG A 689 22.07 -44.40 -12.08
N ARG A 690 22.87 -44.14 -11.04
CA ARG A 690 24.33 -44.20 -11.11
C ARG A 690 24.86 -45.62 -11.27
N ASP A 691 24.24 -46.60 -10.62
CA ASP A 691 24.69 -47.99 -10.61
C ASP A 691 24.23 -48.80 -11.84
N ASN A 692 23.14 -48.41 -12.51
CA ASN A 692 22.66 -49.07 -13.73
C ASN A 692 22.09 -48.08 -14.77
N PRO A 693 22.89 -47.64 -15.78
CA PRO A 693 22.46 -46.64 -16.77
C PRO A 693 21.47 -47.16 -17.84
N GLU A 694 21.32 -48.48 -18.00
CA GLU A 694 20.51 -49.10 -19.07
C GLU A 694 19.15 -49.66 -18.60
N ALA A 695 18.80 -49.51 -17.32
CA ALA A 695 17.47 -49.88 -16.86
C ALA A 695 16.45 -48.87 -17.42
N MET A 696 15.55 -49.35 -18.28
CA MET A 696 14.43 -48.56 -18.82
C MET A 696 13.65 -47.89 -17.69
N GLU A 697 13.33 -46.61 -17.88
CA GLU A 697 12.37 -45.85 -17.08
C GLU A 697 10.95 -46.38 -17.34
N GLU A 698 10.62 -47.54 -16.79
CA GLU A 698 9.22 -47.92 -16.58
C GLU A 698 8.83 -47.45 -15.17
N ASP A 699 7.79 -46.62 -15.12
CA ASP A 699 7.16 -45.97 -13.96
C ASP A 699 7.80 -44.66 -13.47
N ALA A 700 7.92 -43.67 -14.37
CA ALA A 700 7.93 -42.26 -14.02
C ALA A 700 6.49 -41.69 -14.01
N GLU A 701 5.59 -42.30 -13.23
CA GLU A 701 4.47 -41.51 -12.73
C GLU A 701 5.06 -40.58 -11.67
N ASP A 702 4.96 -39.27 -11.90
CA ASP A 702 5.19 -38.24 -10.88
C ASP A 702 4.19 -38.48 -9.74
N ASP A 703 4.52 -39.42 -8.85
CA ASP A 703 3.78 -39.66 -7.62
C ASP A 703 3.74 -38.33 -6.86
N VAL A 704 2.57 -37.69 -6.86
CA VAL A 704 2.35 -36.45 -6.13
C VAL A 704 2.76 -36.71 -4.69
N THR A 705 3.70 -35.91 -4.19
CA THR A 705 4.24 -36.05 -2.83
C THR A 705 3.17 -35.67 -1.82
N GLU A 706 2.36 -36.64 -1.43
CA GLU A 706 1.26 -36.48 -0.50
C GLU A 706 1.64 -36.87 0.94
N ILE A 707 1.07 -36.15 1.91
CA ILE A 707 1.18 -36.49 3.32
C ILE A 707 0.21 -37.63 3.63
N LYS A 708 0.75 -38.75 4.14
CA LYS A 708 0.01 -39.99 4.43
C LYS A 708 -0.40 -40.09 5.90
N ALA A 709 -1.33 -41.00 6.19
CA ALA A 709 -1.77 -41.26 7.57
C ALA A 709 -0.61 -41.69 8.48
N ALA A 710 0.34 -42.48 7.97
CA ALA A 710 1.52 -42.92 8.72
C ALA A 710 2.39 -41.75 9.24
N HIS A 711 2.48 -40.64 8.50
CA HIS A 711 3.23 -39.45 8.93
C HIS A 711 2.56 -38.77 10.13
N PHE A 712 1.22 -38.79 10.19
CA PHE A 712 0.46 -38.29 11.34
C PHE A 712 0.53 -39.22 12.54
N GLU A 713 0.53 -40.53 12.33
CA GLU A 713 0.74 -41.49 13.42
C GLU A 713 2.11 -41.31 14.08
N GLU A 714 3.16 -41.12 13.27
CA GLU A 714 4.51 -40.86 13.78
C GLU A 714 4.61 -39.50 14.48
N SER A 715 3.99 -38.45 13.93
CA SER A 715 4.00 -37.14 14.57
C SER A 715 3.23 -37.13 15.91
N MET A 716 2.16 -37.92 16.02
CA MET A 716 1.34 -38.03 17.23
C MET A 716 2.10 -38.69 18.41
N LYS A 717 3.06 -39.59 18.15
CA LYS A 717 3.90 -40.20 19.20
C LYS A 717 4.72 -39.17 19.99
N PHE A 718 5.13 -38.09 19.34
CA PHE A 718 5.94 -37.01 19.94
C PHE A 718 5.12 -35.77 20.28
N ALA A 719 3.80 -35.80 20.07
CA ALA A 719 2.92 -34.69 20.33
C ALA A 719 2.79 -34.46 21.84
N ARG A 720 2.93 -33.21 22.28
CA ARG A 720 2.81 -32.81 23.69
C ARG A 720 1.79 -31.70 23.81
N ARG A 721 0.94 -31.77 24.84
CA ARG A 721 0.00 -30.71 25.18
C ARG A 721 0.76 -29.53 25.80
N SER A 722 0.60 -28.34 25.25
CA SER A 722 1.21 -27.12 25.83
C SER A 722 0.47 -26.59 27.06
N VAL A 723 -0.80 -26.96 27.24
CA VAL A 723 -1.65 -26.46 28.32
C VAL A 723 -2.02 -27.59 29.28
N SER A 724 -1.69 -27.41 30.56
CA SER A 724 -1.99 -28.38 31.61
C SER A 724 -3.44 -28.28 32.08
N ASP A 725 -4.00 -29.37 32.61
CA ASP A 725 -5.37 -29.36 33.15
C ASP A 725 -5.53 -28.43 34.36
N ALA A 726 -4.44 -28.17 35.10
CA ALA A 726 -4.42 -27.20 36.18
C ALA A 726 -4.59 -25.77 35.66
N ASP A 727 -3.91 -25.42 34.57
CA ASP A 727 -4.06 -24.12 33.92
C ASP A 727 -5.47 -23.94 33.34
N ILE A 728 -6.03 -24.98 32.72
CA ILE A 728 -7.41 -24.96 32.21
C ILE A 728 -8.40 -24.58 33.32
N ARG A 729 -8.30 -25.23 34.49
CA ARG A 729 -9.16 -24.93 35.64
C ARG A 729 -8.95 -23.52 36.18
N LYS A 730 -7.68 -23.06 36.28
CA LYS A 730 -7.35 -21.70 36.73
C LYS A 730 -8.01 -20.64 35.83
N TYR A 731 -7.94 -20.82 34.52
CA TYR A 731 -8.55 -19.91 33.56
C TYR A 731 -10.07 -19.97 33.53
N GLN A 732 -10.67 -21.15 33.65
CA GLN A 732 -12.13 -21.28 33.74
C GLN A 732 -12.68 -20.61 35.01
N ALA A 733 -11.99 -20.76 36.14
CA ALA A 733 -12.34 -20.06 37.37
C ALA A 733 -12.22 -18.54 37.19
N PHE A 734 -11.11 -18.08 36.60
CA PHE A 734 -10.89 -16.67 36.31
C PHE A 734 -11.96 -16.08 35.38
N ALA A 735 -12.29 -16.77 34.28
CA ALA A 735 -13.34 -16.35 33.34
C ALA A 735 -14.71 -16.22 34.01
N LYS A 736 -15.04 -17.13 34.93
CA LYS A 736 -16.27 -17.04 35.75
C LYS A 736 -16.25 -15.84 36.70
N THR A 737 -15.15 -15.59 37.39
CA THR A 737 -15.01 -14.40 38.27
C THR A 737 -15.12 -13.10 37.48
N LEU A 738 -14.57 -13.08 36.27
CA LEU A 738 -14.64 -11.94 35.36
C LEU A 738 -16.08 -11.68 34.89
N GLN A 739 -16.83 -12.73 34.56
CA GLN A 739 -18.26 -12.64 34.23
C GLN A 739 -19.10 -12.22 35.44
N GLN A 740 -18.79 -12.69 36.65
CA GLN A 740 -19.44 -12.29 37.89
C GLN A 740 -19.19 -10.81 38.24
N SER A 741 -17.98 -10.30 37.98
CA SER A 741 -17.68 -8.86 38.13
C SER A 741 -18.50 -7.97 37.18
N ARG A 742 -19.09 -8.55 36.13
CA ARG A 742 -19.99 -7.89 35.16
C ARG A 742 -21.49 -8.10 35.46
N GLY A 743 -21.86 -8.85 36.50
CA GLY A 743 -23.21 -9.39 36.67
C GLY A 743 -24.01 -8.84 37.86
N PHE A 744 -24.61 -7.67 37.70
CA PHE A 744 -25.89 -7.32 38.32
C PHE A 744 -26.88 -7.17 37.16
N GLY A 745 -27.40 -8.28 36.61
CA GLY A 745 -28.25 -8.17 35.42
C GLY A 745 -28.73 -9.46 34.73
N SER A 746 -28.34 -10.66 35.15
CA SER A 746 -28.85 -11.89 34.52
C SER A 746 -30.25 -12.31 34.99
N GLU A 747 -30.85 -11.62 35.97
CA GLU A 747 -32.20 -11.89 36.48
C GLU A 747 -33.22 -10.77 36.19
N PHE A 748 -32.85 -9.74 35.42
CA PHE A 748 -33.80 -8.69 35.07
C PHE A 748 -34.59 -9.06 33.81
N ARG A 749 -35.88 -9.38 33.98
CA ARG A 749 -36.87 -9.39 32.89
C ARG A 749 -37.89 -8.28 33.15
N PHE A 750 -38.25 -7.54 32.11
CA PHE A 750 -39.40 -6.64 32.19
C PHE A 750 -40.67 -7.47 32.43
N ALA A 751 -41.48 -7.07 33.41
CA ALA A 751 -42.78 -7.69 33.63
C ALA A 751 -43.67 -7.44 32.39
N GLU A 752 -44.14 -8.51 31.75
CA GLU A 752 -45.12 -8.40 30.67
C GLU A 752 -46.45 -7.90 31.24
N THR A 753 -46.83 -6.68 30.87
CA THR A 753 -48.13 -6.12 31.21
C THR A 753 -49.23 -6.74 30.33
N GLY A 754 -50.06 -7.61 30.91
CA GLY A 754 -51.44 -7.78 30.45
C GLY A 754 -52.10 -9.15 30.66
N SER A 755 -52.73 -9.37 31.82
CA SER A 755 -54.14 -9.82 31.94
C SER A 755 -54.50 -10.13 33.41
N ARG A 756 -55.53 -9.44 33.93
CA ARG A 756 -56.25 -9.78 35.19
C ARG A 756 -57.31 -10.87 34.89
N PRO A 757 -57.72 -11.70 35.87
CA PRO A 757 -58.76 -11.28 36.81
C PRO A 757 -58.55 -11.70 38.28
N ALA A 758 -59.48 -11.24 39.11
CA ALA A 758 -59.48 -11.10 40.57
C ALA A 758 -59.64 -12.40 41.39
N ALA A 759 -59.18 -12.36 42.66
CA ALA A 759 -59.98 -12.71 43.85
C ALA A 759 -59.27 -12.21 45.14
N LEU A 760 -60.06 -12.00 46.19
CA LEU A 760 -59.77 -11.37 47.49
C LEU A 760 -58.99 -12.27 48.47
N ASP A 761 -58.25 -11.65 49.39
CA ASP A 761 -58.41 -11.72 50.87
C ASP A 761 -57.24 -10.95 51.54
N SER A 762 -57.46 -9.78 52.16
CA SER A 762 -57.83 -9.54 53.56
C SER A 762 -56.80 -10.02 54.60
N PHE A 763 -56.01 -9.09 55.17
CA PHE A 763 -56.08 -8.74 56.60
C PHE A 763 -55.17 -7.54 56.92
N ALA A 764 -55.70 -6.66 57.77
CA ALA A 764 -55.15 -5.37 58.17
C ALA A 764 -54.52 -5.43 59.57
N THR A 765 -53.94 -4.27 59.97
CA THR A 765 -53.62 -3.81 61.35
C THR A 765 -52.51 -4.58 62.11
N SER A 766 -51.65 -4.00 62.94
CA SER A 766 -51.49 -2.65 63.50
C SER A 766 -50.14 -2.52 64.25
N ALA A 767 -49.83 -1.27 64.60
CA ALA A 767 -48.77 -0.65 65.40
C ALA A 767 -48.23 -1.34 66.69
N GLU A 768 -47.17 -0.70 67.22
CA GLU A 768 -46.44 -0.83 68.52
C GLU A 768 -45.16 -1.70 68.43
N GLY A 769 -43.94 -1.27 68.77
CA GLY A 769 -43.46 -0.16 69.59
C GLY A 769 -42.85 -0.69 70.89
N ALA A 770 -41.52 -0.89 70.96
CA ALA A 770 -40.71 -0.86 72.18
C ALA A 770 -39.21 -1.04 71.86
N ASP A 771 -38.43 -0.07 72.32
CA ASP A 771 -36.97 -0.05 72.45
C ASP A 771 -36.45 -1.08 73.46
N GLU A 772 -35.20 -1.53 73.30
CA GLU A 772 -34.24 -1.72 74.42
C GLU A 772 -32.80 -1.88 73.88
N ASP A 773 -32.05 -0.78 74.04
CA ASP A 773 -30.68 -0.63 74.57
C ASP A 773 -29.44 -1.36 73.98
N ASP A 774 -28.53 -0.50 73.49
CA ASP A 774 -27.12 -0.34 73.88
C ASP A 774 -26.18 -1.55 74.00
N LEU A 775 -25.02 -1.46 73.32
CA LEU A 775 -23.72 -1.08 73.93
C LEU A 775 -22.54 -1.77 73.20
N TYR A 776 -21.54 -0.96 72.86
CA TYR A 776 -20.13 -1.27 72.59
C TYR A 776 -19.66 -2.76 72.61
N ASN A 777 -19.19 -3.23 71.43
CA ASN A 777 -17.84 -3.77 71.22
C ASN A 777 -17.51 -3.88 69.73
#